data_AF-A0A7C2KNP9-F1
#
_entry.id   AF-A0A7C2KNP9-F1
#
_cell.length_a   1.000
_cell.length_b   1.000
_cell.length_c   1.000
_cell.angle_alpha   90.00
_cell.angle_beta   90.00
_cell.angle_gamma   90.00
#
_symmetry.space_group_name_H-M   'P 1'
#
loop_
_entity.id
_entity.type
_entity.pdbx_description
1 polymer ?
#
loop_
_entity_poly.entity_id
_entity_poly.type
_entity_poly.pdbx_seq_one_letter_code
_entity_poly.pdbx_strand_id
1 'polypeptide(L)'
;MKRSISFLLLVGMLASMLAACGAPQAQPTATPQPAPQATEAPQPTAAPTEPPAAQVIKIATQSPLSGGQAALGTGMKNAAELAVQQLSGPLTELGFRVELAPFDDQARPEVGSANAKNIVSDQDILCVVGHLNSGVALAALPDYKNASLPMVSPANTNPNITEGGYEVAFRVVGRDDVQGVVAEQFARETLGVKSVYIIHDTTAYGQGVAEFFRQAAEANGLEVLGFEGTEERSDFSAILTPILAANPDLIFFGGIYDQAGPFFRQARDRGITAQFMGPDGMESEELVTLAGDAVDGMYYTTVAAPVSQFPDAAKYAQDYQAAFGDAAPAFSAQAYDATGICLTAITNAAKAAGGKPTRAQVLAEIKALQSYKGITGTYTFSPKGDPNPATYFVLQVNAADWSQNRLVTRLEIAPPGEAASGGGTTGGTTDFDLAALAAQLGNVAARLGTIKIATQGPLSGGQAALGTGMKNAAELAVEQLNAQLGALGIRFELVPFDDQARPEVGSANAKNIVSDQDILCVVGHLNSGVALAALPDYKNASLAMVSPANTNPNITEGGYEVAFRVVGRDDVQGVVAEQFAREELGVKSVYIIHDTTAYGQGVAEFFRQAAEANGLQVLGFEGTEERSDFSAILTPILAANPDLVFFGGIYDQAGPFFRQARDRGITAQFMGPDGLESSELVDLAGDAVDGMHYTTVAAPVSQFPRAAQYAQDYQAAFGDAAPAFSAQAYDATNICAAGILSAAVAAGGKPTRAQVVQAIRDLPPFPGITGTYDFNAKGDPTVATYFVLKVNAADWNQNELISRLEIAPPQ
;
A
#
# COMPACT_ATOMS: atom_id res chain seq x y z
N MET A 1 -47.78 -19.55 -38.50
CA MET A 1 -48.63 -19.05 -39.61
C MET A 1 -49.66 -18.09 -39.01
N LYS A 2 -50.12 -17.05 -39.76
CA LYS A 2 -51.30 -16.15 -39.53
C LYS A 2 -51.92 -16.11 -38.10
N ARG A 3 -51.80 -15.01 -37.35
CA ARG A 3 -52.65 -13.78 -37.36
C ARG A 3 -54.08 -13.96 -36.80
N SER A 4 -54.55 -12.91 -36.10
CA SER A 4 -55.96 -12.46 -36.00
C SER A 4 -56.91 -13.24 -35.04
N ILE A 5 -57.91 -12.64 -34.34
CA ILE A 5 -58.25 -11.23 -34.00
C ILE A 5 -59.46 -11.21 -32.98
N SER A 6 -59.80 -10.06 -32.36
CA SER A 6 -61.14 -9.70 -31.78
C SER A 6 -61.61 -10.29 -30.40
N PHE A 7 -62.56 -9.71 -29.60
CA PHE A 7 -63.31 -8.40 -29.55
C PHE A 7 -64.43 -8.42 -28.44
N LEU A 8 -65.18 -7.29 -28.28
CA LEU A 8 -66.50 -7.11 -27.60
C LEU A 8 -66.46 -6.96 -26.03
N LEU A 9 -67.26 -6.13 -25.31
CA LEU A 9 -68.36 -5.12 -25.54
C LEU A 9 -68.62 -4.33 -24.20
N LEU A 10 -69.47 -3.28 -23.98
CA LEU A 10 -70.30 -2.30 -24.74
C LEU A 10 -70.83 -1.15 -23.79
N VAL A 11 -71.07 0.07 -24.32
CA VAL A 11 -71.99 1.16 -23.84
C VAL A 11 -71.62 1.99 -22.58
N GLY A 12 -71.91 3.31 -22.51
CA GLY A 12 -72.53 4.24 -23.49
C GLY A 12 -72.40 5.74 -23.07
N MET A 13 -72.42 6.71 -24.01
CA MET A 13 -73.58 7.55 -24.45
C MET A 13 -73.94 8.73 -23.50
N LEU A 14 -74.26 9.98 -23.95
CA LEU A 14 -74.40 10.60 -25.30
C LEU A 14 -74.44 12.18 -25.26
N ALA A 15 -73.78 12.88 -26.21
CA ALA A 15 -74.00 14.27 -26.77
C ALA A 15 -74.27 15.48 -25.81
N SER A 16 -74.38 16.79 -26.18
CA SER A 16 -74.48 17.62 -27.42
C SER A 16 -74.10 19.11 -27.07
N MET A 17 -73.95 20.16 -27.92
CA MET A 17 -73.76 20.38 -29.37
C MET A 17 -73.42 21.88 -29.69
N LEU A 18 -72.48 22.14 -30.63
CA LEU A 18 -72.35 23.35 -31.51
C LEU A 18 -72.12 24.78 -30.93
N ALA A 19 -71.84 25.75 -31.82
CA ALA A 19 -71.20 27.06 -31.54
C ALA A 19 -71.76 28.26 -32.34
N ALA A 20 -71.45 29.49 -31.92
CA ALA A 20 -71.70 30.76 -32.65
C ALA A 20 -70.75 31.91 -32.20
N CYS A 21 -70.71 33.02 -32.95
CA CYS A 21 -69.74 34.13 -32.79
C CYS A 21 -70.32 35.37 -32.05
N GLY A 22 -69.47 36.26 -31.50
CA GLY A 22 -69.91 37.62 -31.10
C GLY A 22 -68.91 38.48 -30.31
N ALA A 23 -68.83 39.77 -30.67
CA ALA A 23 -68.27 40.93 -29.95
C ALA A 23 -69.06 42.18 -30.42
N PRO A 24 -69.01 43.39 -29.80
CA PRO A 24 -68.05 43.90 -28.78
C PRO A 24 -68.70 44.75 -27.63
N GLN A 25 -67.87 45.55 -26.92
CA GLN A 25 -68.23 46.78 -26.14
C GLN A 25 -68.99 46.62 -24.78
N ALA A 26 -68.93 47.55 -23.80
CA ALA A 26 -68.16 48.82 -23.63
C ALA A 26 -67.93 49.17 -22.13
N GLN A 27 -67.14 50.23 -21.85
CA GLN A 27 -66.95 50.89 -20.55
C GLN A 27 -67.68 52.26 -20.48
N PRO A 28 -67.97 52.78 -19.26
CA PRO A 28 -68.07 54.21 -18.94
C PRO A 28 -66.92 54.65 -17.98
N THR A 29 -65.93 55.49 -18.32
CA THR A 29 -65.89 56.94 -18.70
C THR A 29 -65.87 57.96 -17.53
N ALA A 30 -64.75 58.68 -17.39
CA ALA A 30 -64.66 60.07 -16.90
C ALA A 30 -63.34 60.72 -17.40
N THR A 31 -63.32 62.03 -17.66
CA THR A 31 -62.24 62.79 -18.34
C THR A 31 -62.23 64.28 -17.88
N PRO A 32 -61.45 65.23 -18.46
CA PRO A 32 -59.98 65.39 -18.35
C PRO A 32 -59.53 66.85 -18.03
N GLN A 33 -58.22 67.10 -17.79
CA GLN A 33 -57.59 68.42 -18.05
C GLN A 33 -56.03 68.33 -18.16
N PRO A 34 -55.33 69.25 -18.89
CA PRO A 34 -53.90 69.04 -19.24
C PRO A 34 -52.89 70.09 -18.71
N ALA A 35 -51.64 69.63 -18.52
CA ALA A 35 -50.32 70.30 -18.67
C ALA A 35 -50.04 71.68 -18.00
N PRO A 36 -48.85 71.85 -17.38
CA PRO A 36 -47.69 72.30 -18.18
C PRO A 36 -46.31 71.70 -17.80
N GLN A 37 -45.34 71.91 -18.70
CA GLN A 37 -43.88 71.82 -18.49
C GLN A 37 -43.35 73.15 -17.87
N ALA A 38 -42.19 73.27 -17.22
CA ALA A 38 -41.22 72.31 -16.65
C ALA A 38 -40.20 73.07 -15.77
N THR A 39 -39.50 72.38 -14.85
CA THR A 39 -38.23 72.82 -14.21
C THR A 39 -37.47 71.60 -13.64
N GLU A 40 -36.14 71.70 -13.52
CA GLU A 40 -35.26 70.59 -13.10
C GLU A 40 -35.03 70.52 -11.58
N ALA A 41 -35.01 69.29 -11.03
CA ALA A 41 -34.15 68.82 -9.92
C ALA A 41 -34.51 67.36 -9.53
N PRO A 42 -33.60 66.60 -8.88
CA PRO A 42 -32.18 66.39 -9.20
C PRO A 42 -31.97 65.02 -9.90
N GLN A 43 -30.74 64.62 -10.19
CA GLN A 43 -30.46 63.24 -10.63
C GLN A 43 -30.80 62.22 -9.52
N PRO A 44 -31.48 61.10 -9.83
CA PRO A 44 -31.58 59.99 -8.91
C PRO A 44 -30.22 59.28 -8.81
N THR A 45 -29.69 59.15 -7.60
CA THR A 45 -28.57 58.25 -7.30
C THR A 45 -28.90 56.84 -7.76
N ALA A 46 -27.93 56.15 -8.37
CA ALA A 46 -28.11 54.78 -8.83
C ALA A 46 -28.62 53.88 -7.68
N ALA A 47 -29.62 53.05 -7.96
CA ALA A 47 -29.95 51.94 -7.08
C ALA A 47 -28.72 51.02 -6.95
N PRO A 48 -28.46 50.41 -5.79
CA PRO A 48 -27.41 49.42 -5.67
C PRO A 48 -27.69 48.27 -6.65
N THR A 49 -26.74 48.00 -7.54
CA THR A 49 -26.83 46.85 -8.45
C THR A 49 -26.85 45.58 -7.63
N GLU A 50 -27.95 44.84 -7.75
CA GLU A 50 -28.05 43.46 -7.25
C GLU A 50 -26.88 42.65 -7.82
N PRO A 51 -26.13 41.89 -6.99
CA PRO A 51 -24.98 41.14 -7.47
C PRO A 51 -25.41 40.12 -8.52
N PRO A 52 -24.60 39.86 -9.57
CA PRO A 52 -24.95 38.89 -10.59
C PRO A 52 -25.19 37.53 -9.94
N ALA A 53 -26.30 36.88 -10.31
CA ALA A 53 -26.69 35.60 -9.74
C ALA A 53 -25.56 34.56 -9.90
N ALA A 54 -25.12 33.98 -8.79
CA ALA A 54 -24.02 33.02 -8.75
C ALA A 54 -24.29 31.86 -9.71
N GLN A 55 -23.32 31.53 -10.56
CA GLN A 55 -23.47 30.45 -11.52
C GLN A 55 -23.51 29.10 -10.78
N VAL A 56 -24.49 28.26 -11.09
CA VAL A 56 -24.65 26.97 -10.41
C VAL A 56 -23.66 25.95 -10.98
N ILE A 57 -23.02 25.20 -10.09
CA ILE A 57 -22.23 24.00 -10.35
C ILE A 57 -22.84 22.87 -9.53
N LYS A 58 -22.96 21.69 -10.12
CA LYS A 58 -23.52 20.51 -9.46
C LYS A 58 -22.51 19.37 -9.41
N ILE A 59 -22.57 18.61 -8.32
CA ILE A 59 -21.98 17.27 -8.20
C ILE A 59 -23.14 16.30 -8.07
N ALA A 60 -23.19 15.28 -8.91
CA ALA A 60 -24.16 14.21 -8.75
C ALA A 60 -23.70 13.23 -7.68
N THR A 61 -24.61 12.71 -6.86
CA THR A 61 -24.42 11.43 -6.20
C THR A 61 -25.32 10.39 -6.84
N GLN A 62 -24.84 9.17 -6.97
CA GLN A 62 -25.67 8.05 -7.40
C GLN A 62 -25.38 6.81 -6.57
N SER A 63 -26.43 6.30 -5.93
CA SER A 63 -26.38 5.19 -4.96
C SER A 63 -27.81 4.68 -4.70
N PRO A 64 -27.99 3.51 -4.06
CA PRO A 64 -29.30 3.09 -3.59
C PRO A 64 -29.76 4.01 -2.44
N LEU A 65 -30.82 4.78 -2.67
CA LEU A 65 -31.54 5.55 -1.64
C LEU A 65 -32.85 4.85 -1.23
N SER A 66 -33.17 3.72 -1.87
CA SER A 66 -34.25 2.81 -1.51
C SER A 66 -33.85 1.34 -1.71
N GLY A 67 -34.61 0.42 -1.11
CA GLY A 67 -34.28 -1.02 -1.08
C GLY A 67 -33.40 -1.43 0.11
N GLY A 68 -32.92 -2.68 0.12
CA GLY A 68 -32.15 -3.26 1.24
C GLY A 68 -30.79 -2.59 1.51
N GLN A 69 -30.24 -1.93 0.50
CA GLN A 69 -28.91 -1.30 0.53
C GLN A 69 -28.97 0.22 0.78
N ALA A 70 -30.15 0.73 1.15
CA ALA A 70 -30.40 2.16 1.32
C ALA A 70 -29.60 2.81 2.45
N ALA A 71 -29.16 2.05 3.46
CA ALA A 71 -28.35 2.55 4.57
C ALA A 71 -27.00 3.10 4.08
N LEU A 72 -26.20 2.25 3.44
CA LEU A 72 -24.91 2.63 2.85
C LEU A 72 -25.06 3.72 1.78
N GLY A 73 -26.01 3.55 0.85
CA GLY A 73 -26.19 4.50 -0.24
C GLY A 73 -26.70 5.88 0.20
N THR A 74 -27.53 5.95 1.25
CA THR A 74 -27.92 7.22 1.89
C THR A 74 -26.74 7.81 2.67
N GLY A 75 -25.95 6.98 3.35
CA GLY A 75 -24.73 7.40 4.05
C GLY A 75 -23.72 8.08 3.12
N MET A 76 -23.45 7.48 1.96
CA MET A 76 -22.64 8.08 0.90
C MET A 76 -23.20 9.43 0.42
N LYS A 77 -24.52 9.52 0.18
CA LYS A 77 -25.19 10.76 -0.25
C LYS A 77 -25.13 11.86 0.82
N ASN A 78 -25.27 11.51 2.10
CA ASN A 78 -25.18 12.42 3.22
C ASN A 78 -23.74 12.94 3.42
N ALA A 79 -22.75 12.06 3.30
CA ALA A 79 -21.34 12.44 3.39
C ALA A 79 -20.91 13.38 2.26
N ALA A 80 -21.38 13.13 1.03
CA ALA A 80 -21.17 14.03 -0.10
C ALA A 80 -21.87 15.40 0.10
N GLU A 81 -23.06 15.42 0.70
CA GLU A 81 -23.74 16.67 1.06
C GLU A 81 -22.95 17.47 2.10
N LEU A 82 -22.40 16.79 3.12
CA LEU A 82 -21.53 17.39 4.12
C LEU A 82 -20.22 17.91 3.50
N ALA A 83 -19.60 17.15 2.59
CA ALA A 83 -18.42 17.59 1.84
C ALA A 83 -18.71 18.83 0.98
N VAL A 84 -19.86 18.91 0.29
CA VAL A 84 -20.27 20.12 -0.42
C VAL A 84 -20.45 21.30 0.53
N GLN A 85 -21.05 21.11 1.70
CA GLN A 85 -21.20 22.18 2.70
C GLN A 85 -19.86 22.67 3.27
N GLN A 86 -18.89 21.77 3.49
CA GLN A 86 -17.63 22.09 4.16
C GLN A 86 -16.50 22.50 3.21
N LEU A 87 -16.43 21.95 2.00
CA LEU A 87 -15.29 22.07 1.08
C LEU A 87 -15.55 22.97 -0.14
N SER A 88 -16.79 23.44 -0.37
CA SER A 88 -17.11 24.30 -1.53
C SER A 88 -16.67 25.78 -1.41
N GLY A 89 -16.04 26.17 -0.30
CA GLY A 89 -15.56 27.54 -0.07
C GLY A 89 -14.79 28.16 -1.24
N PRO A 90 -13.75 27.50 -1.79
CA PRO A 90 -12.98 28.00 -2.93
C PRO A 90 -13.78 28.20 -4.23
N LEU A 91 -14.91 27.52 -4.41
CA LEU A 91 -15.84 27.76 -5.53
C LEU A 91 -16.79 28.92 -5.24
N THR A 92 -17.18 29.09 -3.98
CA THR A 92 -17.98 30.23 -3.51
C THR A 92 -17.21 31.54 -3.65
N GLU A 93 -15.91 31.54 -3.34
CA GLU A 93 -14.98 32.67 -3.56
C GLU A 93 -14.85 33.06 -5.04
N LEU A 94 -15.00 32.10 -5.95
CA LEU A 94 -15.01 32.31 -7.41
C LEU A 94 -16.40 32.72 -7.95
N GLY A 95 -17.40 32.88 -7.09
CA GLY A 95 -18.75 33.31 -7.47
C GLY A 95 -19.69 32.18 -7.94
N PHE A 96 -19.34 30.92 -7.66
CA PHE A 96 -20.21 29.77 -7.95
C PHE A 96 -21.07 29.38 -6.74
N ARG A 97 -22.27 28.88 -7.01
CA ARG A 97 -23.09 28.16 -6.04
C ARG A 97 -22.96 26.67 -6.33
N VAL A 98 -22.46 25.90 -5.37
CA VAL A 98 -22.35 24.43 -5.50
C VAL A 98 -23.59 23.77 -4.92
N GLU A 99 -24.15 22.80 -5.63
CA GLU A 99 -25.30 22.00 -5.20
C GLU A 99 -25.01 20.49 -5.36
N LEU A 100 -25.58 19.66 -4.49
CA LEU A 100 -25.58 18.21 -4.67
C LEU A 100 -26.86 17.78 -5.41
N ALA A 101 -26.72 16.91 -6.41
CA ALA A 101 -27.83 16.33 -7.16
C ALA A 101 -27.90 14.81 -6.91
N PRO A 102 -28.69 14.33 -5.94
CA PRO A 102 -28.78 12.91 -5.60
C PRO A 102 -29.72 12.13 -6.54
N PHE A 103 -29.30 10.93 -6.95
CA PHE A 103 -30.05 10.01 -7.79
C PHE A 103 -30.13 8.61 -7.14
N ASP A 104 -31.35 8.12 -6.88
CA ASP A 104 -31.59 6.75 -6.40
C ASP A 104 -31.44 5.74 -7.54
N ASP A 105 -30.38 4.92 -7.51
CA ASP A 105 -30.16 3.85 -8.49
C ASP A 105 -30.74 2.49 -8.06
N GLN A 106 -31.29 2.38 -6.85
CA GLN A 106 -31.97 1.19 -6.33
C GLN A 106 -31.11 -0.09 -6.35
N ALA A 107 -29.78 0.03 -6.42
CA ALA A 107 -28.84 -1.06 -6.69
C ALA A 107 -29.11 -1.82 -8.02
N ARG A 108 -29.75 -1.16 -8.99
CA ARG A 108 -30.26 -1.76 -10.24
C ARG A 108 -29.58 -1.16 -11.49
N PRO A 109 -28.80 -1.94 -12.27
CA PRO A 109 -28.02 -1.41 -13.40
C PRO A 109 -28.84 -0.66 -14.46
N GLU A 110 -30.07 -1.09 -14.73
CA GLU A 110 -30.97 -0.45 -15.69
C GLU A 110 -31.54 0.88 -15.19
N VAL A 111 -31.77 1.00 -13.88
CA VAL A 111 -32.13 2.29 -13.23
C VAL A 111 -30.90 3.19 -13.22
N GLY A 112 -29.74 2.65 -12.90
CA GLY A 112 -28.50 3.42 -12.88
C GLY A 112 -28.10 3.99 -14.25
N SER A 113 -28.29 3.23 -15.32
CA SER A 113 -28.08 3.69 -16.70
C SER A 113 -29.15 4.70 -17.16
N ALA A 114 -30.36 4.68 -16.59
CA ALA A 114 -31.37 5.70 -16.83
C ALA A 114 -31.04 7.01 -16.10
N ASN A 115 -30.59 6.93 -14.84
CA ASN A 115 -30.11 8.07 -14.07
C ASN A 115 -28.87 8.70 -14.71
N ALA A 116 -27.92 7.90 -15.21
CA ALA A 116 -26.75 8.39 -15.91
C ALA A 116 -27.11 9.28 -17.11
N LYS A 117 -28.15 8.92 -17.88
CA LYS A 117 -28.68 9.72 -19.01
C LYS A 117 -29.30 11.04 -18.55
N ASN A 118 -29.97 11.06 -17.40
CA ASN A 118 -30.47 12.29 -16.78
C ASN A 118 -29.30 13.18 -16.31
N ILE A 119 -28.33 12.60 -15.61
CA ILE A 119 -27.10 13.26 -15.13
C ILE A 119 -26.32 13.92 -16.27
N VAL A 120 -26.06 13.22 -17.37
CA VAL A 120 -25.30 13.82 -18.49
C VAL A 120 -26.09 14.90 -19.24
N SER A 121 -27.43 14.91 -19.14
CA SER A 121 -28.27 15.94 -19.75
C SER A 121 -28.19 17.30 -19.04
N ASP A 122 -28.04 17.31 -17.71
CA ASP A 122 -27.83 18.54 -16.92
C ASP A 122 -26.38 18.99 -17.03
N GLN A 123 -26.13 20.06 -17.81
CA GLN A 123 -24.78 20.60 -18.06
C GLN A 123 -24.17 21.32 -16.85
N ASP A 124 -24.92 21.49 -15.75
CA ASP A 124 -24.35 21.99 -14.50
C ASP A 124 -23.64 20.89 -13.71
N ILE A 125 -23.93 19.60 -13.96
CA ILE A 125 -23.25 18.48 -13.30
C ILE A 125 -21.87 18.28 -13.92
N LEU A 126 -20.82 18.53 -13.14
CA LEU A 126 -19.42 18.48 -13.60
C LEU A 126 -18.60 17.29 -13.06
N CYS A 127 -19.10 16.58 -12.05
CA CYS A 127 -18.50 15.37 -11.50
C CYS A 127 -19.59 14.46 -10.90
N VAL A 128 -19.35 13.15 -10.84
CA VAL A 128 -20.22 12.16 -10.20
C VAL A 128 -19.48 11.51 -9.03
N VAL A 129 -20.11 11.43 -7.87
CA VAL A 129 -19.65 10.69 -6.70
C VAL A 129 -20.51 9.44 -6.56
N GLY A 130 -19.92 8.28 -6.82
CA GLY A 130 -20.65 7.02 -6.89
C GLY A 130 -19.96 5.99 -7.78
N HIS A 131 -20.44 4.75 -7.83
CA HIS A 131 -21.68 4.26 -7.24
C HIS A 131 -21.40 3.44 -5.98
N LEU A 132 -22.43 2.91 -5.29
CA LEU A 132 -22.20 1.82 -4.32
C LEU A 132 -21.84 0.54 -5.07
N ASN A 133 -22.70 0.10 -6.00
CA ASN A 133 -22.59 -1.21 -6.64
C ASN A 133 -21.80 -1.16 -7.96
N SER A 134 -20.72 -1.95 -8.07
CA SER A 134 -19.87 -2.01 -9.26
C SER A 134 -20.64 -2.32 -10.56
N GLY A 135 -21.64 -3.21 -10.51
CA GLY A 135 -22.49 -3.53 -11.66
C GLY A 135 -23.37 -2.37 -12.15
N VAL A 136 -23.73 -1.44 -11.25
CA VAL A 136 -24.52 -0.25 -11.59
C VAL A 136 -23.63 0.82 -12.21
N ALA A 137 -22.41 1.00 -11.67
CA ALA A 137 -21.39 1.87 -12.27
C ALA A 137 -21.03 1.41 -13.69
N LEU A 138 -20.80 0.11 -13.92
CA LEU A 138 -20.50 -0.43 -15.26
C LEU A 138 -21.61 -0.17 -16.29
N ALA A 139 -22.87 -0.03 -15.87
CA ALA A 139 -24.00 0.31 -16.74
C ALA A 139 -24.18 1.83 -16.97
N ALA A 140 -23.57 2.68 -16.14
CA ALA A 140 -23.60 4.14 -16.22
C ALA A 140 -22.36 4.73 -16.92
N LEU A 141 -21.19 4.10 -16.75
CA LEU A 141 -19.91 4.53 -17.30
C LEU A 141 -19.90 4.79 -18.83
N PRO A 142 -20.62 4.04 -19.68
CA PRO A 142 -20.74 4.39 -21.10
C PRO A 142 -21.36 5.77 -21.36
N ASP A 143 -22.39 6.16 -20.61
CA ASP A 143 -23.02 7.49 -20.74
C ASP A 143 -22.09 8.59 -20.22
N TYR A 144 -21.45 8.38 -19.07
CA TYR A 144 -20.47 9.32 -18.49
C TYR A 144 -19.28 9.54 -19.43
N LYS A 145 -18.72 8.47 -20.01
CA LYS A 145 -17.63 8.53 -20.99
C LYS A 145 -18.02 9.34 -22.23
N ASN A 146 -19.19 9.05 -22.81
CA ASN A 146 -19.71 9.80 -23.97
C ASN A 146 -19.92 11.30 -23.68
N ALA A 147 -20.11 11.69 -22.42
CA ALA A 147 -20.23 13.07 -21.96
C ALA A 147 -18.93 13.69 -21.42
N SER A 148 -17.82 12.94 -21.43
CA SER A 148 -16.55 13.26 -20.76
C SER A 148 -16.70 13.66 -19.27
N LEU A 149 -17.73 13.14 -18.61
CA LEU A 149 -18.09 13.45 -17.23
C LEU A 149 -17.28 12.55 -16.28
N PRO A 150 -16.36 13.08 -15.46
CA PRO A 150 -15.63 12.26 -14.49
C PRO A 150 -16.54 11.67 -13.40
N MET A 151 -16.21 10.45 -13.00
CA MET A 151 -16.83 9.72 -11.89
C MET A 151 -15.74 9.31 -10.89
N VAL A 152 -15.89 9.69 -9.62
CA VAL A 152 -15.00 9.27 -8.53
C VAL A 152 -15.80 8.38 -7.59
N SER A 153 -15.47 7.09 -7.57
CA SER A 153 -16.22 6.09 -6.81
C SER A 153 -15.69 5.88 -5.39
N PRO A 154 -16.55 5.94 -4.36
CA PRO A 154 -16.17 5.61 -3.00
C PRO A 154 -16.29 4.12 -2.65
N ALA A 155 -16.76 3.26 -3.55
CA ALA A 155 -17.11 1.87 -3.23
C ALA A 155 -16.96 0.83 -4.36
N ASN A 156 -16.77 1.24 -5.63
CA ASN A 156 -16.74 0.24 -6.72
C ASN A 156 -15.38 -0.44 -6.84
N THR A 157 -15.27 -1.65 -6.32
CA THR A 157 -14.06 -2.48 -6.29
C THR A 157 -13.79 -3.27 -7.59
N ASN A 158 -14.76 -3.46 -8.49
CA ASN A 158 -14.55 -4.33 -9.65
C ASN A 158 -13.45 -3.80 -10.58
N PRO A 159 -12.45 -4.61 -10.99
CA PRO A 159 -11.35 -4.14 -11.83
C PRO A 159 -11.79 -3.44 -13.12
N ASN A 160 -12.87 -3.91 -13.75
CA ASN A 160 -13.39 -3.37 -15.02
C ASN A 160 -13.89 -1.91 -14.94
N ILE A 161 -14.02 -1.33 -13.74
CA ILE A 161 -14.29 0.11 -13.58
C ILE A 161 -13.18 0.95 -14.23
N THR A 162 -11.91 0.58 -14.02
CA THR A 162 -10.73 1.26 -14.61
C THR A 162 -10.15 0.47 -15.79
N GLU A 163 -10.06 -0.87 -15.68
CA GLU A 163 -9.55 -1.74 -16.75
C GLU A 163 -10.48 -1.81 -17.97
N GLY A 164 -11.77 -1.48 -17.82
CA GLY A 164 -12.77 -1.49 -18.90
C GLY A 164 -12.57 -0.40 -19.97
N GLY A 165 -11.48 0.37 -19.90
CA GLY A 165 -11.18 1.45 -20.85
C GLY A 165 -12.11 2.65 -20.69
N TYR A 166 -12.56 2.92 -19.46
CA TYR A 166 -13.37 4.10 -19.13
C TYR A 166 -12.49 5.20 -18.56
N GLU A 167 -11.90 6.02 -19.43
CA GLU A 167 -10.97 7.10 -19.06
C GLU A 167 -11.60 8.28 -18.29
N VAL A 168 -12.82 8.11 -17.79
CA VAL A 168 -13.56 9.00 -16.89
C VAL A 168 -13.72 8.43 -15.47
N ALA A 169 -13.38 7.16 -15.27
CA ALA A 169 -13.57 6.44 -14.01
C ALA A 169 -12.35 6.57 -13.10
N PHE A 170 -12.60 6.89 -11.84
CA PHE A 170 -11.64 6.90 -10.75
C PHE A 170 -12.29 6.24 -9.53
N ARG A 171 -11.50 5.71 -8.59
CA ARG A 171 -12.02 5.19 -7.32
C ARG A 171 -11.10 5.54 -6.15
N VAL A 172 -11.65 5.69 -4.95
CA VAL A 172 -10.90 5.97 -3.71
C VAL A 172 -10.80 4.73 -2.79
N VAL A 173 -10.99 3.55 -3.37
CA VAL A 173 -10.98 2.23 -2.70
C VAL A 173 -10.16 1.20 -3.50
N GLY A 174 -9.81 0.07 -2.88
CA GLY A 174 -9.11 -1.04 -3.53
C GLY A 174 -9.92 -1.80 -4.60
N ARG A 175 -9.33 -2.87 -5.15
CA ARG A 175 -9.90 -3.70 -6.22
C ARG A 175 -10.23 -5.12 -5.78
N ASP A 176 -11.25 -5.75 -6.39
CA ASP A 176 -11.63 -7.15 -6.11
C ASP A 176 -10.50 -8.15 -6.41
N ASP A 177 -9.67 -7.88 -7.43
CA ASP A 177 -8.54 -8.72 -7.83
C ASP A 177 -7.33 -8.66 -6.87
N VAL A 178 -7.40 -7.78 -5.88
CA VAL A 178 -6.50 -7.77 -4.71
C VAL A 178 -7.26 -8.22 -3.45
N GLN A 179 -8.49 -7.73 -3.24
CA GLN A 179 -9.28 -8.02 -2.04
C GLN A 179 -9.62 -9.52 -1.92
N GLY A 180 -9.91 -10.21 -3.03
CA GLY A 180 -10.15 -11.65 -3.05
C GLY A 180 -8.90 -12.46 -2.69
N VAL A 181 -7.71 -12.00 -3.09
CA VAL A 181 -6.42 -12.61 -2.73
C VAL A 181 -6.10 -12.40 -1.25
N VAL A 182 -6.30 -11.19 -0.73
CA VAL A 182 -6.15 -10.88 0.72
C VAL A 182 -7.08 -11.76 1.57
N ALA A 183 -8.32 -11.96 1.12
CA ALA A 183 -9.27 -12.82 1.81
C ALA A 183 -8.84 -14.30 1.80
N GLU A 184 -8.29 -14.80 0.69
CA GLU A 184 -7.75 -16.16 0.59
C GLU A 184 -6.53 -16.37 1.48
N GLN A 185 -5.55 -15.47 1.42
CA GLN A 185 -4.34 -15.53 2.23
C GLN A 185 -4.68 -15.55 3.72
N PHE A 186 -5.57 -14.65 4.16
CA PHE A 186 -6.06 -14.64 5.54
C PHE A 186 -6.74 -15.98 5.93
N ALA A 187 -7.57 -16.53 5.05
CA ALA A 187 -8.22 -17.82 5.30
C ALA A 187 -7.21 -18.99 5.42
N ARG A 188 -6.34 -19.18 4.42
CA ARG A 188 -5.41 -20.31 4.37
C ARG A 188 -4.30 -20.21 5.42
N GLU A 189 -3.77 -19.01 5.66
CA GLU A 189 -2.57 -18.79 6.49
C GLU A 189 -2.91 -18.41 7.93
N THR A 190 -3.89 -17.51 8.15
CA THR A 190 -4.24 -17.03 9.51
C THR A 190 -5.35 -17.87 10.16
N LEU A 191 -6.38 -18.25 9.41
CA LEU A 191 -7.43 -19.15 9.92
C LEU A 191 -7.07 -20.64 9.77
N GLY A 192 -6.06 -20.96 8.95
CA GLY A 192 -5.55 -22.31 8.77
C GLY A 192 -6.52 -23.27 8.05
N VAL A 193 -7.58 -22.77 7.42
CA VAL A 193 -8.61 -23.62 6.78
C VAL A 193 -8.03 -24.47 5.65
N LYS A 194 -8.71 -25.57 5.30
CA LYS A 194 -8.27 -26.51 4.26
C LYS A 194 -9.30 -26.70 3.15
N SER A 195 -10.56 -26.43 3.46
CA SER A 195 -11.69 -26.52 2.53
C SER A 195 -12.60 -25.29 2.61
N VAL A 196 -13.13 -24.86 1.46
CA VAL A 196 -14.02 -23.70 1.34
C VAL A 196 -15.19 -23.99 0.40
N TYR A 197 -16.37 -23.50 0.75
CA TYR A 197 -17.51 -23.45 -0.15
C TYR A 197 -17.81 -21.98 -0.46
N ILE A 198 -17.84 -21.63 -1.76
CA ILE A 198 -17.93 -20.26 -2.23
C ILE A 198 -19.32 -20.01 -2.79
N ILE A 199 -19.96 -18.94 -2.34
CA ILE A 199 -21.30 -18.50 -2.75
C ILE A 199 -21.22 -17.07 -3.29
N HIS A 200 -22.01 -16.72 -4.30
CA HIS A 200 -22.06 -15.34 -4.77
C HIS A 200 -23.46 -14.82 -5.15
N ASP A 201 -23.65 -13.50 -5.03
CA ASP A 201 -24.93 -12.79 -5.26
C ASP A 201 -25.35 -12.63 -6.73
N THR A 202 -24.63 -13.28 -7.66
CA THR A 202 -24.71 -13.13 -9.14
C THR A 202 -24.45 -11.73 -9.71
N THR A 203 -24.20 -10.71 -8.88
CA THR A 203 -23.85 -9.37 -9.36
C THR A 203 -22.40 -9.32 -9.85
N ALA A 204 -22.09 -8.36 -10.71
CA ALA A 204 -20.72 -8.11 -11.16
C ALA A 204 -19.74 -7.75 -10.01
N TYR A 205 -20.25 -7.40 -8.81
CA TYR A 205 -19.44 -7.23 -7.62
C TYR A 205 -19.22 -8.58 -6.92
N GLY A 206 -20.29 -9.18 -6.38
CA GLY A 206 -20.19 -10.38 -5.55
C GLY A 206 -19.63 -11.58 -6.29
N GLN A 207 -20.00 -11.77 -7.56
CA GLN A 207 -19.36 -12.78 -8.43
C GLN A 207 -17.89 -12.46 -8.70
N GLY A 208 -17.53 -11.19 -8.87
CA GLY A 208 -16.17 -10.77 -9.17
C GLY A 208 -15.21 -11.12 -8.04
N VAL A 209 -15.50 -10.65 -6.83
CA VAL A 209 -14.65 -10.92 -5.65
C VAL A 209 -14.64 -12.40 -5.26
N ALA A 210 -15.76 -13.11 -5.38
CA ALA A 210 -15.80 -14.56 -5.18
C ALA A 210 -14.95 -15.33 -6.20
N GLU A 211 -14.92 -14.90 -7.45
CA GLU A 211 -14.12 -15.51 -8.51
C GLU A 211 -12.62 -15.26 -8.30
N PHE A 212 -12.20 -14.07 -7.85
CA PHE A 212 -10.79 -13.81 -7.50
C PHE A 212 -10.36 -14.59 -6.24
N PHE A 213 -11.23 -14.70 -5.24
CA PHE A 213 -11.01 -15.59 -4.09
C PHE A 213 -10.86 -17.06 -4.54
N ARG A 214 -11.74 -17.55 -5.44
CA ARG A 214 -11.68 -18.91 -6.00
C ARG A 214 -10.37 -19.16 -6.75
N GLN A 215 -9.94 -18.22 -7.59
CA GLN A 215 -8.69 -18.32 -8.35
C GLN A 215 -7.47 -18.39 -7.44
N ALA A 216 -7.42 -17.56 -6.38
CA ALA A 216 -6.37 -17.63 -5.37
C ALA A 216 -6.40 -18.96 -4.60
N ALA A 217 -7.59 -19.45 -4.23
CA ALA A 217 -7.75 -20.67 -3.46
C ALA A 217 -7.26 -21.90 -4.26
N GLU A 218 -7.65 -21.99 -5.53
CA GLU A 218 -7.21 -23.06 -6.43
C GLU A 218 -5.71 -22.99 -6.74
N ALA A 219 -5.14 -21.79 -6.88
CA ALA A 219 -3.70 -21.60 -7.09
C ALA A 219 -2.88 -22.00 -5.85
N ASN A 220 -3.37 -21.71 -4.64
CA ASN A 220 -2.65 -21.91 -3.39
C ASN A 220 -3.04 -23.21 -2.65
N GLY A 221 -3.79 -24.11 -3.30
CA GLY A 221 -4.07 -25.47 -2.81
C GLY A 221 -5.16 -25.58 -1.73
N LEU A 222 -6.03 -24.58 -1.60
CA LEU A 222 -7.22 -24.62 -0.73
C LEU A 222 -8.36 -25.37 -1.46
N GLU A 223 -8.99 -26.36 -0.82
CA GLU A 223 -9.98 -27.23 -1.47
C GLU A 223 -11.32 -26.51 -1.67
N VAL A 224 -11.61 -26.10 -2.92
CA VAL A 224 -12.90 -25.51 -3.30
C VAL A 224 -13.96 -26.62 -3.46
N LEU A 225 -14.80 -26.78 -2.44
CA LEU A 225 -15.89 -27.78 -2.40
C LEU A 225 -17.14 -27.36 -3.18
N GLY A 226 -17.23 -26.09 -3.60
CA GLY A 226 -18.31 -25.58 -4.42
C GLY A 226 -18.14 -24.11 -4.77
N PHE A 227 -18.73 -23.70 -5.89
CA PHE A 227 -18.84 -22.32 -6.35
C PHE A 227 -20.23 -22.12 -6.96
N GLU A 228 -21.17 -21.54 -6.20
CA GLU A 228 -22.57 -21.42 -6.61
C GLU A 228 -23.10 -19.97 -6.52
N GLY A 229 -23.77 -19.52 -7.58
CA GLY A 229 -24.42 -18.20 -7.64
C GLY A 229 -25.91 -18.29 -7.30
N THR A 230 -26.43 -17.31 -6.57
CA THR A 230 -27.86 -17.26 -6.20
C THR A 230 -28.50 -15.87 -6.30
N GLU A 231 -29.68 -15.80 -6.92
CA GLU A 231 -30.58 -14.64 -6.91
C GLU A 231 -31.61 -14.68 -5.75
N GLU A 232 -31.70 -15.82 -5.03
CA GLU A 232 -32.66 -16.01 -3.93
C GLU A 232 -32.30 -15.13 -2.73
N ARG A 233 -33.31 -14.62 -2.02
CA ARG A 233 -33.16 -13.57 -0.98
C ARG A 233 -33.88 -13.88 0.33
N SER A 234 -34.58 -15.01 0.41
CA SER A 234 -35.50 -15.35 1.49
C SER A 234 -35.40 -16.81 1.94
N ASP A 235 -35.38 -17.78 1.03
CA ASP A 235 -35.31 -19.22 1.35
C ASP A 235 -34.08 -19.90 0.74
N PHE A 236 -32.97 -19.90 1.47
CA PHE A 236 -31.71 -20.50 1.02
C PHE A 236 -31.71 -22.04 1.18
N SER A 237 -32.88 -22.66 1.38
CA SER A 237 -32.99 -24.10 1.62
C SER A 237 -32.40 -25.00 0.54
N ALA A 238 -32.42 -24.56 -0.73
CA ALA A 238 -31.82 -25.29 -1.83
C ALA A 238 -30.29 -25.33 -1.72
N ILE A 239 -29.65 -24.16 -1.62
CA ILE A 239 -28.19 -23.99 -1.64
C ILE A 239 -27.51 -24.40 -0.32
N LEU A 240 -28.19 -24.26 0.82
CA LEU A 240 -27.67 -24.72 2.12
C LEU A 240 -27.66 -26.25 2.28
N THR A 241 -28.34 -27.00 1.41
CA THR A 241 -28.39 -28.46 1.46
C THR A 241 -27.09 -29.14 0.96
N PRO A 242 -26.53 -28.82 -0.23
CA PRO A 242 -25.22 -29.33 -0.64
C PRO A 242 -24.09 -28.82 0.26
N ILE A 243 -24.14 -27.57 0.74
CA ILE A 243 -23.13 -27.02 1.67
C ILE A 243 -23.04 -27.85 2.96
N LEU A 244 -24.18 -28.16 3.58
CA LEU A 244 -24.23 -28.99 4.80
C LEU A 244 -23.73 -30.43 4.54
N ALA A 245 -23.93 -30.95 3.32
CA ALA A 245 -23.43 -32.28 2.93
C ALA A 245 -21.92 -32.28 2.59
N ALA A 246 -21.38 -31.14 2.13
CA ALA A 246 -19.96 -30.96 1.83
C ALA A 246 -19.11 -30.73 3.10
N ASN A 247 -19.70 -30.11 4.14
CA ASN A 247 -19.04 -29.80 5.42
C ASN A 247 -17.69 -29.06 5.24
N PRO A 248 -17.69 -27.84 4.66
CA PRO A 248 -16.48 -27.04 4.53
C PRO A 248 -15.99 -26.49 5.88
N ASP A 249 -14.69 -26.18 5.97
CA ASP A 249 -14.15 -25.39 7.09
C ASP A 249 -14.63 -23.93 7.02
N LEU A 250 -14.73 -23.38 5.79
CA LEU A 250 -15.07 -21.99 5.51
C LEU A 250 -16.23 -21.87 4.51
N ILE A 251 -17.12 -20.89 4.72
CA ILE A 251 -18.03 -20.40 3.68
C ILE A 251 -17.65 -18.96 3.35
N PHE A 252 -17.29 -18.71 2.10
CA PHE A 252 -17.08 -17.36 1.57
C PHE A 252 -18.34 -16.91 0.81
N PHE A 253 -18.95 -15.80 1.21
CA PHE A 253 -20.11 -15.21 0.52
C PHE A 253 -19.72 -13.91 -0.19
N GLY A 254 -19.48 -13.97 -1.50
CA GLY A 254 -19.26 -12.79 -2.34
C GLY A 254 -20.57 -12.07 -2.65
N GLY A 255 -20.86 -11.01 -1.91
CA GLY A 255 -22.07 -10.21 -2.11
C GLY A 255 -22.27 -9.19 -1.01
N ILE A 256 -23.53 -8.78 -0.78
CA ILE A 256 -23.89 -7.71 0.16
C ILE A 256 -24.79 -8.23 1.29
N TYR A 257 -24.67 -7.63 2.47
CA TYR A 257 -25.34 -7.99 3.72
C TYR A 257 -26.85 -8.24 3.60
N ASP A 258 -27.55 -7.55 2.68
CA ASP A 258 -29.01 -7.64 2.52
C ASP A 258 -29.49 -9.00 1.98
N GLN A 259 -28.60 -9.74 1.32
CA GLN A 259 -28.80 -11.14 0.95
C GLN A 259 -28.03 -12.10 1.88
N ALA A 260 -26.81 -11.72 2.30
CA ALA A 260 -25.92 -12.59 3.08
C ALA A 260 -26.39 -12.84 4.52
N GLY A 261 -26.92 -11.82 5.22
CA GLY A 261 -27.41 -11.96 6.60
C GLY A 261 -28.51 -13.04 6.75
N PRO A 262 -29.57 -13.01 5.92
CA PRO A 262 -30.60 -14.06 5.91
C PRO A 262 -30.07 -15.45 5.51
N PHE A 263 -29.01 -15.54 4.70
CA PHE A 263 -28.32 -16.79 4.37
C PHE A 263 -27.53 -17.34 5.58
N PHE A 264 -26.69 -16.51 6.22
CA PHE A 264 -25.87 -16.93 7.37
C PHE A 264 -26.71 -17.39 8.56
N ARG A 265 -27.83 -16.71 8.84
CA ARG A 265 -28.81 -17.17 9.84
C ARG A 265 -29.34 -18.57 9.51
N GLN A 266 -29.84 -18.77 8.29
CA GLN A 266 -30.37 -20.06 7.86
C GLN A 266 -29.30 -21.17 7.82
N ALA A 267 -28.04 -20.83 7.59
CA ALA A 267 -26.92 -21.77 7.68
C ALA A 267 -26.73 -22.26 9.13
N ARG A 268 -26.73 -21.34 10.11
CA ARG A 268 -26.65 -21.70 11.55
C ARG A 268 -27.89 -22.42 12.04
N ASP A 269 -29.09 -22.00 11.64
CA ASP A 269 -30.36 -22.69 11.94
C ASP A 269 -30.37 -24.15 11.44
N ARG A 270 -29.65 -24.43 10.35
CA ARG A 270 -29.46 -25.77 9.76
C ARG A 270 -28.27 -26.54 10.36
N GLY A 271 -27.57 -25.99 11.35
CA GLY A 271 -26.45 -26.63 12.03
C GLY A 271 -25.11 -26.61 11.29
N ILE A 272 -24.94 -25.75 10.28
CA ILE A 272 -23.65 -25.57 9.62
C ILE A 272 -22.69 -24.86 10.58
N THR A 273 -21.56 -25.50 10.90
CA THR A 273 -20.55 -24.99 11.85
C THR A 273 -19.35 -24.31 11.19
N ALA A 274 -19.29 -24.24 9.85
CA ALA A 274 -18.21 -23.61 9.11
C ALA A 274 -17.95 -22.15 9.56
N GLN A 275 -16.70 -21.72 9.53
CA GLN A 275 -16.37 -20.30 9.67
C GLN A 275 -17.04 -19.51 8.54
N PHE A 276 -17.52 -18.30 8.81
CA PHE A 276 -18.07 -17.42 7.77
C PHE A 276 -17.03 -16.35 7.40
N MET A 277 -16.98 -16.03 6.10
CA MET A 277 -16.22 -14.92 5.56
C MET A 277 -16.94 -14.25 4.38
N GLY A 278 -16.63 -12.96 4.12
CA GLY A 278 -17.11 -12.23 2.96
C GLY A 278 -16.26 -10.99 2.64
N PRO A 279 -16.64 -10.23 1.60
CA PRO A 279 -15.98 -9.01 1.14
C PRO A 279 -16.54 -7.73 1.81
N ASP A 280 -16.18 -6.56 1.31
CA ASP A 280 -16.55 -5.24 1.85
C ASP A 280 -18.07 -5.00 1.95
N GLY A 281 -18.88 -5.67 1.13
CA GLY A 281 -20.34 -5.67 1.19
C GLY A 281 -20.92 -6.26 2.49
N MET A 282 -20.10 -6.83 3.37
CA MET A 282 -20.48 -7.25 4.72
C MET A 282 -20.43 -6.10 5.75
N GLU A 283 -19.77 -4.98 5.46
CA GLU A 283 -19.59 -3.85 6.39
C GLU A 283 -20.88 -3.01 6.52
N SER A 284 -21.88 -3.52 7.28
CA SER A 284 -23.07 -2.77 7.70
C SER A 284 -23.69 -3.42 8.95
N GLU A 285 -24.15 -2.64 9.93
CA GLU A 285 -24.80 -3.13 11.17
C GLU A 285 -26.11 -3.90 10.86
N GLU A 286 -26.72 -3.62 9.71
CA GLU A 286 -27.81 -4.38 9.13
C GLU A 286 -27.48 -5.87 8.92
N LEU A 287 -26.20 -6.25 8.75
CA LEU A 287 -25.78 -7.66 8.71
C LEU A 287 -26.16 -8.37 10.01
N VAL A 288 -25.83 -7.78 11.16
CA VAL A 288 -26.18 -8.31 12.49
C VAL A 288 -27.69 -8.20 12.73
N THR A 289 -28.34 -7.15 12.27
CA THR A 289 -29.81 -7.02 12.35
C THR A 289 -30.54 -8.13 11.56
N LEU A 290 -29.98 -8.56 10.42
CA LEU A 290 -30.53 -9.61 9.57
C LEU A 290 -30.11 -11.03 9.98
N ALA A 291 -28.94 -11.20 10.61
CA ALA A 291 -28.39 -12.51 10.95
C ALA A 291 -28.55 -12.89 12.44
N GLY A 292 -28.50 -11.92 13.35
CA GLY A 292 -28.29 -12.12 14.79
C GLY A 292 -26.90 -12.69 15.09
N ASP A 293 -26.77 -13.36 16.24
CA ASP A 293 -25.55 -14.02 16.73
C ASP A 293 -24.93 -15.03 15.73
N ALA A 294 -25.64 -15.38 14.65
CA ALA A 294 -25.18 -16.29 13.60
C ALA A 294 -23.87 -15.87 12.90
N VAL A 295 -23.60 -14.56 12.86
CA VAL A 295 -22.37 -13.94 12.32
C VAL A 295 -21.39 -13.47 13.39
N ASP A 296 -21.61 -13.77 14.68
CA ASP A 296 -20.61 -13.42 15.70
C ASP A 296 -19.29 -14.14 15.43
N GLY A 297 -18.18 -13.42 15.48
CA GLY A 297 -16.87 -13.95 15.12
C GLY A 297 -16.66 -14.24 13.63
N MET A 298 -17.61 -13.89 12.75
CA MET A 298 -17.40 -13.86 11.28
C MET A 298 -16.24 -12.93 10.92
N TYR A 299 -15.46 -13.27 9.89
CA TYR A 299 -14.45 -12.35 9.34
C TYR A 299 -14.96 -11.71 8.06
N TYR A 300 -14.42 -10.57 7.67
CA TYR A 300 -14.59 -10.04 6.31
C TYR A 300 -13.41 -9.17 5.93
N THR A 301 -13.09 -9.15 4.63
CA THR A 301 -12.21 -8.12 4.07
C THR A 301 -13.01 -6.85 3.83
N THR A 302 -12.38 -5.67 3.95
CA THR A 302 -12.99 -4.42 3.47
C THR A 302 -11.97 -3.45 2.90
N VAL A 303 -12.46 -2.53 2.07
CA VAL A 303 -11.73 -1.35 1.55
C VAL A 303 -12.21 -0.05 2.20
N ALA A 304 -13.25 -0.13 3.04
CA ALA A 304 -13.91 1.02 3.68
C ALA A 304 -14.23 0.72 5.15
N ALA A 305 -13.19 0.46 5.94
CA ALA A 305 -13.28 0.14 7.37
C ALA A 305 -13.98 1.25 8.20
N PRO A 306 -14.39 0.96 9.45
CA PRO A 306 -15.08 1.94 10.30
C PRO A 306 -14.28 3.23 10.50
N VAL A 307 -14.97 4.35 10.66
CA VAL A 307 -14.37 5.70 10.69
C VAL A 307 -13.33 5.87 11.81
N SER A 308 -13.42 5.07 12.87
CA SER A 308 -12.44 4.98 13.97
C SER A 308 -11.03 4.52 13.54
N GLN A 309 -10.89 3.88 12.37
CA GLN A 309 -9.60 3.43 11.82
C GLN A 309 -8.84 4.53 11.06
N PHE A 310 -9.42 5.71 10.91
CA PHE A 310 -8.85 6.85 10.18
C PHE A 310 -8.66 8.07 11.11
N PRO A 311 -7.42 8.38 11.55
CA PRO A 311 -7.17 9.43 12.55
C PRO A 311 -7.72 10.82 12.17
N ASP A 312 -7.62 11.20 10.89
CA ASP A 312 -8.08 12.51 10.40
C ASP A 312 -9.61 12.59 10.24
N ALA A 313 -10.32 11.45 10.21
CA ALA A 313 -11.78 11.40 10.09
C ALA A 313 -12.53 11.62 11.41
N ALA A 314 -11.83 11.77 12.55
CA ALA A 314 -12.45 11.98 13.85
C ALA A 314 -13.36 13.23 13.92
N LYS A 315 -13.02 14.30 13.17
CA LYS A 315 -13.90 15.48 13.04
C LYS A 315 -15.11 15.19 12.15
N TYR A 316 -14.89 14.53 11.01
CA TYR A 316 -15.96 14.14 10.09
C TYR A 316 -17.03 13.28 10.79
N ALA A 317 -16.63 12.32 11.63
CA ALA A 317 -17.56 11.52 12.42
C ALA A 317 -18.46 12.38 13.33
N GLN A 318 -17.90 13.38 14.01
CA GLN A 318 -18.65 14.31 14.87
C GLN A 318 -19.60 15.21 14.05
N ASP A 319 -19.12 15.74 12.92
CA ASP A 319 -19.90 16.61 12.04
C ASP A 319 -21.07 15.85 11.39
N TYR A 320 -20.84 14.61 10.92
CA TYR A 320 -21.85 13.74 10.33
C TYR A 320 -22.92 13.38 11.36
N GLN A 321 -22.51 12.94 12.55
CA GLN A 321 -23.39 12.63 13.67
C GLN A 321 -24.24 13.85 14.10
N ALA A 322 -23.70 15.07 14.02
CA ALA A 322 -24.41 16.30 14.32
C ALA A 322 -25.34 16.77 13.19
N ALA A 323 -25.03 16.46 11.93
CA ALA A 323 -25.81 16.85 10.76
C ALA A 323 -26.99 15.91 10.47
N PHE A 324 -26.81 14.60 10.67
CA PHE A 324 -27.77 13.57 10.23
C PHE A 324 -28.42 12.79 11.38
N GLY A 325 -27.85 12.81 12.60
CA GLY A 325 -28.42 12.16 13.78
C GLY A 325 -27.99 10.70 14.01
N ASP A 326 -27.40 10.07 13.01
CA ASP A 326 -26.86 8.69 13.06
C ASP A 326 -25.33 8.69 12.95
N ALA A 327 -24.69 7.59 13.34
CA ALA A 327 -23.26 7.38 13.15
C ALA A 327 -22.91 7.32 11.65
N ALA A 328 -21.68 7.69 11.29
CA ALA A 328 -21.20 7.65 9.91
C ALA A 328 -20.99 6.18 9.45
N PRO A 329 -21.78 5.66 8.48
CA PRO A 329 -21.70 4.26 8.06
C PRO A 329 -20.52 4.00 7.13
N ALA A 330 -20.34 2.74 6.71
CA ALA A 330 -19.32 2.35 5.73
C ALA A 330 -19.44 3.14 4.42
N PHE A 331 -18.32 3.27 3.71
CA PHE A 331 -18.16 4.05 2.47
C PHE A 331 -18.52 5.55 2.55
N SER A 332 -19.05 6.04 3.69
CA SER A 332 -19.45 7.44 3.85
C SER A 332 -18.23 8.37 3.87
N ALA A 333 -17.18 8.03 4.64
CA ALA A 333 -15.95 8.82 4.69
C ALA A 333 -15.21 8.82 3.33
N GLN A 334 -15.26 7.71 2.60
CA GLN A 334 -14.77 7.59 1.22
C GLN A 334 -15.60 8.47 0.26
N ALA A 335 -16.92 8.57 0.45
CA ALA A 335 -17.77 9.47 -0.34
C ALA A 335 -17.52 10.95 -0.03
N TYR A 336 -17.16 11.29 1.21
CA TYR A 336 -16.68 12.62 1.57
C TYR A 336 -15.39 12.96 0.79
N ASP A 337 -14.40 12.05 0.78
CA ASP A 337 -13.13 12.24 0.07
C ASP A 337 -13.28 12.27 -1.46
N ALA A 338 -14.09 11.39 -2.04
CA ALA A 338 -14.43 11.42 -3.47
C ALA A 338 -15.10 12.74 -3.87
N THR A 339 -15.95 13.29 -3.01
CA THR A 339 -16.56 14.62 -3.22
C THR A 339 -15.53 15.74 -3.11
N GLY A 340 -14.60 15.65 -2.16
CA GLY A 340 -13.48 16.57 -2.04
C GLY A 340 -12.59 16.60 -3.29
N ILE A 341 -12.24 15.43 -3.85
CA ILE A 341 -11.51 15.30 -5.12
C ILE A 341 -12.28 15.97 -6.27
N CYS A 342 -13.57 15.71 -6.42
CA CYS A 342 -14.43 16.41 -7.39
C CYS A 342 -14.38 17.94 -7.19
N LEU A 343 -14.53 18.43 -5.96
CA LEU A 343 -14.52 19.87 -5.65
C LEU A 343 -13.16 20.53 -5.93
N THR A 344 -12.05 19.88 -5.60
CA THR A 344 -10.69 20.35 -5.89
C THR A 344 -10.46 20.44 -7.40
N ALA A 345 -10.82 19.40 -8.17
CA ALA A 345 -10.67 19.41 -9.61
C ALA A 345 -11.54 20.48 -10.30
N ILE A 346 -12.81 20.64 -9.88
CA ILE A 346 -13.67 21.71 -10.39
C ILE A 346 -13.11 23.08 -10.01
N THR A 347 -12.55 23.25 -8.81
CA THR A 347 -11.90 24.50 -8.35
C THR A 347 -10.72 24.87 -9.24
N ASN A 348 -9.82 23.93 -9.52
CA ASN A 348 -8.64 24.19 -10.36
C ASN A 348 -9.05 24.50 -11.80
N ALA A 349 -9.95 23.69 -12.37
CA ALA A 349 -10.46 23.90 -13.72
C ALA A 349 -11.16 25.27 -13.85
N ALA A 350 -11.90 25.71 -12.84
CA ALA A 350 -12.55 27.02 -12.81
C ALA A 350 -11.54 28.18 -12.77
N LYS A 351 -10.48 28.04 -11.95
CA LYS A 351 -9.36 29.00 -11.88
C LYS A 351 -8.62 29.10 -13.22
N ALA A 352 -8.34 27.96 -13.86
CA ALA A 352 -7.67 27.88 -15.16
C ALA A 352 -8.55 28.42 -16.31
N ALA A 353 -9.86 28.23 -16.24
CA ALA A 353 -10.81 28.73 -17.23
C ALA A 353 -11.18 30.21 -17.07
N GLY A 354 -10.99 30.79 -15.88
CA GLY A 354 -11.48 32.14 -15.54
C GLY A 354 -13.02 32.23 -15.50
N GLY A 355 -13.70 31.11 -15.25
CA GLY A 355 -15.15 30.96 -15.36
C GLY A 355 -15.58 29.51 -15.13
N LYS A 356 -16.86 29.19 -15.37
CA LYS A 356 -17.39 27.82 -15.18
C LYS A 356 -16.67 26.84 -16.11
N PRO A 357 -16.01 25.78 -15.59
CA PRO A 357 -15.24 24.86 -16.41
C PRO A 357 -16.13 23.84 -17.12
N THR A 358 -15.60 23.27 -18.20
CA THR A 358 -16.21 22.12 -18.90
C THR A 358 -15.84 20.80 -18.21
N ARG A 359 -16.68 19.78 -18.39
CA ARG A 359 -16.42 18.40 -17.90
C ARG A 359 -15.04 17.87 -18.29
N ALA A 360 -14.60 18.13 -19.53
CA ALA A 360 -13.29 17.74 -20.03
C ALA A 360 -12.11 18.43 -19.31
N GLN A 361 -12.29 19.68 -18.84
CA GLN A 361 -11.27 20.35 -18.01
C GLN A 361 -11.23 19.76 -16.59
N VAL A 362 -12.39 19.49 -15.98
CA VAL A 362 -12.46 18.83 -14.66
C VAL A 362 -11.83 17.44 -14.72
N LEU A 363 -12.09 16.69 -15.81
CA LEU A 363 -11.46 15.39 -16.07
C LEU A 363 -9.92 15.50 -16.21
N ALA A 364 -9.42 16.57 -16.85
CA ALA A 364 -7.98 16.80 -16.98
C ALA A 364 -7.33 17.12 -15.62
N GLU A 365 -8.00 17.89 -14.75
CA GLU A 365 -7.52 18.18 -13.39
C GLU A 365 -7.47 16.91 -12.52
N ILE A 366 -8.46 16.01 -12.59
CA ILE A 366 -8.42 14.74 -11.85
C ILE A 366 -7.26 13.85 -12.34
N LYS A 367 -6.94 13.87 -13.65
CA LYS A 367 -5.78 13.15 -14.21
C LYS A 367 -4.43 13.81 -13.90
N ALA A 368 -4.41 15.11 -13.64
CA ALA A 368 -3.22 15.84 -13.25
C ALA A 368 -2.95 15.79 -11.73
N LEU A 369 -3.92 15.31 -10.94
CA LEU A 369 -3.91 15.29 -9.48
C LEU A 369 -2.77 14.41 -8.93
N GLN A 370 -1.62 15.03 -8.64
CA GLN A 370 -0.44 14.35 -8.10
C GLN A 370 -0.66 13.79 -6.70
N SER A 371 -1.52 14.45 -5.91
CA SER A 371 -1.92 14.01 -4.57
C SER A 371 -3.16 14.79 -4.12
N TYR A 372 -4.08 14.13 -3.42
CA TYR A 372 -5.12 14.76 -2.61
C TYR A 372 -5.12 14.12 -1.22
N LYS A 373 -4.91 14.92 -0.16
CA LYS A 373 -5.07 14.43 1.21
C LYS A 373 -6.54 14.47 1.61
N GLY A 374 -7.13 13.29 1.76
CA GLY A 374 -8.46 13.08 2.33
C GLY A 374 -8.45 12.84 3.83
N ILE A 375 -9.62 12.50 4.37
CA ILE A 375 -9.81 12.08 5.77
C ILE A 375 -9.58 10.57 5.97
N THR A 376 -9.68 9.76 4.90
CA THR A 376 -9.45 8.30 4.93
C THR A 376 -8.10 7.87 4.34
N GLY A 377 -7.40 8.76 3.65
CA GLY A 377 -6.06 8.49 3.11
C GLY A 377 -5.53 9.62 2.23
N THR A 378 -4.32 9.42 1.69
CA THR A 378 -3.74 10.29 0.66
C THR A 378 -3.87 9.62 -0.70
N TYR A 379 -4.50 10.32 -1.65
CA TYR A 379 -4.88 9.77 -2.95
C TYR A 379 -3.97 10.25 -4.07
N THR A 380 -3.19 9.31 -4.61
CA THR A 380 -2.51 9.40 -5.91
C THR A 380 -3.19 8.39 -6.84
N PHE A 381 -3.60 8.81 -8.03
CA PHE A 381 -4.21 7.89 -9.00
C PHE A 381 -3.17 7.30 -9.95
N SER A 382 -3.30 6.01 -10.23
CA SER A 382 -2.62 5.35 -11.36
C SER A 382 -3.09 5.94 -12.70
N PRO A 383 -2.36 5.71 -13.81
CA PRO A 383 -2.80 6.09 -15.15
C PRO A 383 -4.19 5.56 -15.55
N LYS A 384 -4.70 4.53 -14.86
CA LYS A 384 -6.03 3.93 -15.07
C LYS A 384 -7.13 4.52 -14.19
N GLY A 385 -6.78 5.28 -13.12
CA GLY A 385 -7.73 5.84 -12.16
C GLY A 385 -7.91 5.04 -10.86
N ASP A 386 -7.06 4.04 -10.61
CA ASP A 386 -7.03 3.30 -9.34
C ASP A 386 -6.18 4.06 -8.30
N PRO A 387 -6.52 4.03 -6.99
CA PRO A 387 -5.72 4.66 -5.96
C PRO A 387 -4.48 3.81 -5.70
N ASN A 388 -3.33 4.46 -5.52
CA ASN A 388 -2.03 3.79 -5.53
C ASN A 388 -1.08 4.33 -4.42
N PRO A 389 -0.83 3.56 -3.34
CA PRO A 389 -1.47 2.27 -3.01
C PRO A 389 -2.95 2.42 -2.63
N ALA A 390 -3.64 1.29 -2.52
CA ALA A 390 -4.98 1.20 -1.93
C ALA A 390 -4.91 0.46 -0.59
N THR A 391 -5.72 0.89 0.39
CA THR A 391 -5.79 0.26 1.71
C THR A 391 -6.83 -0.86 1.72
N TYR A 392 -6.46 -2.01 2.31
CA TYR A 392 -7.31 -3.16 2.54
C TYR A 392 -7.26 -3.52 4.02
N PHE A 393 -8.36 -4.03 4.55
CA PHE A 393 -8.50 -4.40 5.95
C PHE A 393 -9.10 -5.80 6.07
N VAL A 394 -8.79 -6.50 7.15
CA VAL A 394 -9.54 -7.66 7.63
C VAL A 394 -10.12 -7.30 8.99
N LEU A 395 -11.44 -7.43 9.14
CA LEU A 395 -12.13 -7.26 10.42
C LEU A 395 -12.82 -8.55 10.85
N GLN A 396 -13.11 -8.63 12.14
CA GLN A 396 -13.96 -9.64 12.74
C GLN A 396 -15.21 -9.00 13.34
N VAL A 397 -16.38 -9.53 12.99
CA VAL A 397 -17.69 -9.11 13.49
C VAL A 397 -17.81 -9.37 14.99
N ASN A 398 -18.32 -8.36 15.70
CA ASN A 398 -18.83 -8.46 17.06
C ASN A 398 -20.36 -8.24 17.00
N ALA A 399 -21.15 -9.29 17.14
CA ALA A 399 -22.60 -9.22 17.02
C ALA A 399 -23.28 -8.53 18.22
N ALA A 400 -22.57 -8.35 19.34
CA ALA A 400 -23.09 -7.65 20.51
C ALA A 400 -22.89 -6.12 20.46
N ASP A 401 -21.89 -5.65 19.73
CA ASP A 401 -21.62 -4.22 19.48
C ASP A 401 -20.81 -4.05 18.19
N TRP A 402 -21.47 -3.63 17.11
CA TRP A 402 -20.86 -3.41 15.79
C TRP A 402 -19.72 -2.37 15.81
N SER A 403 -19.78 -1.39 16.72
CA SER A 403 -18.71 -0.39 16.87
C SER A 403 -17.40 -1.01 17.40
N GLN A 404 -17.48 -2.22 17.96
CA GLN A 404 -16.36 -3.00 18.49
C GLN A 404 -15.98 -4.16 17.56
N ASN A 405 -16.33 -4.10 16.26
CA ASN A 405 -15.74 -4.97 15.24
C ASN A 405 -14.21 -4.88 15.30
N ARG A 406 -13.53 -6.02 15.47
CA ARG A 406 -12.09 -6.08 15.73
C ARG A 406 -11.32 -5.96 14.42
N LEU A 407 -10.50 -4.92 14.27
CA LEU A 407 -9.47 -4.88 13.24
C LEU A 407 -8.46 -6.02 13.49
N VAL A 408 -8.26 -6.87 12.49
CA VAL A 408 -7.33 -8.01 12.54
C VAL A 408 -6.08 -7.73 11.71
N THR A 409 -6.23 -7.07 10.56
CA THR A 409 -5.13 -6.77 9.63
C THR A 409 -5.44 -5.49 8.86
N ARG A 410 -4.43 -4.64 8.64
CA ARG A 410 -4.45 -3.52 7.67
C ARG A 410 -3.27 -3.71 6.72
N LEU A 411 -3.53 -3.59 5.42
CA LEU A 411 -2.57 -3.76 4.34
C LEU A 411 -2.68 -2.55 3.40
N GLU A 412 -1.58 -2.19 2.74
CA GLU A 412 -1.57 -1.18 1.68
C GLU A 412 -0.87 -1.77 0.45
N ILE A 413 -1.61 -1.90 -0.65
CA ILE A 413 -1.22 -2.70 -1.82
C ILE A 413 -1.48 -1.89 -3.09
N ALA A 414 -0.50 -1.85 -4.00
CA ALA A 414 -0.64 -1.20 -5.29
C ALA A 414 -1.67 -1.93 -6.20
N PRO A 415 -2.38 -1.22 -7.09
CA PRO A 415 -3.26 -1.85 -8.06
C PRO A 415 -2.46 -2.71 -9.06
N PRO A 416 -2.95 -3.90 -9.48
CA PRO A 416 -2.20 -4.81 -10.34
C PRO A 416 -1.66 -4.20 -11.63
N GLY A 417 -0.35 -4.38 -11.85
CA GLY A 417 0.38 -3.84 -13.00
C GLY A 417 1.01 -2.46 -12.78
N GLU A 418 0.77 -1.82 -11.63
CA GLU A 418 1.37 -0.53 -11.24
C GLU A 418 2.36 -0.72 -10.09
N ALA A 419 3.44 0.06 -10.05
CA ALA A 419 4.30 0.17 -8.88
C ALA A 419 3.66 1.08 -7.81
N ALA A 420 3.92 0.84 -6.53
CA ALA A 420 3.36 1.61 -5.42
C ALA A 420 3.76 3.10 -5.50
N SER A 421 2.84 4.00 -5.89
CA SER A 421 3.16 5.40 -6.22
C SER A 421 3.24 6.31 -4.98
N GLY A 422 4.24 6.07 -4.13
CA GLY A 422 4.73 7.03 -3.14
C GLY A 422 3.79 7.41 -1.99
N GLY A 423 2.58 6.85 -1.91
CA GLY A 423 1.71 6.99 -0.74
C GLY A 423 2.22 6.13 0.41
N GLY A 424 2.73 6.76 1.47
CA GLY A 424 3.21 6.11 2.68
C GLY A 424 2.08 5.62 3.59
N THR A 425 2.37 4.57 4.35
CA THR A 425 1.49 3.92 5.32
C THR A 425 1.02 4.89 6.40
N THR A 426 -0.21 5.38 6.29
CA THR A 426 -0.81 6.30 7.27
C THR A 426 -1.35 5.58 8.52
N GLY A 427 -0.48 4.79 9.15
CA GLY A 427 -0.48 4.61 10.60
C GLY A 427 0.17 5.84 11.23
N GLY A 428 -0.44 6.40 12.28
CA GLY A 428 -0.23 7.79 12.73
C GLY A 428 1.20 8.18 13.16
N THR A 429 2.05 8.47 12.17
CA THR A 429 3.36 9.11 12.29
C THR A 429 3.56 10.03 11.08
N THR A 430 4.45 11.03 11.18
CA THR A 430 4.69 11.99 10.10
C THR A 430 5.93 11.62 9.30
N ASP A 431 5.77 10.82 8.24
CA ASP A 431 6.85 10.44 7.31
C ASP A 431 7.80 11.62 6.99
N PHE A 432 9.10 11.34 6.92
CA PHE A 432 10.13 12.38 6.79
C PHE A 432 10.04 13.16 5.46
N ASP A 433 9.56 14.41 5.52
CA ASP A 433 9.53 15.35 4.39
C ASP A 433 10.80 16.22 4.33
N LEU A 434 11.69 15.88 3.39
CA LEU A 434 12.93 16.62 3.11
C LEU A 434 12.68 18.04 2.58
N ALA A 435 11.55 18.31 1.92
CA ALA A 435 11.20 19.64 1.42
C ALA A 435 10.68 20.56 2.56
N ALA A 436 9.87 20.02 3.48
CA ALA A 436 9.49 20.73 4.70
C ALA A 436 10.71 21.03 5.59
N LEU A 437 11.71 20.14 5.61
CA LEU A 437 12.98 20.39 6.31
C LEU A 437 13.85 21.43 5.57
N ALA A 438 13.92 21.37 4.23
CA ALA A 438 14.62 22.35 3.40
C ALA A 438 14.12 23.79 3.62
N ALA A 439 12.82 23.99 3.80
CA ALA A 439 12.23 25.28 4.14
C ALA A 439 12.73 25.85 5.49
N GLN A 440 13.00 24.98 6.47
CA GLN A 440 13.52 25.39 7.79
C GLN A 440 15.04 25.64 7.75
N LEU A 441 15.77 24.80 6.99
CA LEU A 441 17.23 24.86 6.81
C LEU A 441 17.72 26.17 6.19
N GLY A 442 16.91 26.90 5.41
CA GLY A 442 17.32 28.16 4.78
C GLY A 442 17.83 29.25 5.73
N ASN A 443 17.40 29.23 7.00
CA ASN A 443 17.90 30.14 8.04
C ASN A 443 19.24 29.69 8.67
N VAL A 444 19.67 28.47 8.40
CA VAL A 444 20.76 27.77 9.09
C VAL A 444 21.92 27.41 8.14
N ALA A 445 21.65 27.17 6.86
CA ALA A 445 22.59 26.63 5.87
C ALA A 445 23.98 27.29 5.86
N ALA A 446 24.04 28.63 5.91
CA ALA A 446 25.29 29.40 5.96
C ALA A 446 26.16 29.17 7.23
N ARG A 447 25.68 28.39 8.20
CA ARG A 447 26.36 28.01 9.45
C ARG A 447 26.70 26.51 9.55
N LEU A 448 26.42 25.74 8.50
CA LEU A 448 26.71 24.30 8.47
C LEU A 448 28.18 24.00 8.13
N GLY A 449 28.79 24.81 7.26
CA GLY A 449 30.12 24.54 6.73
C GLY A 449 30.17 23.24 5.92
N THR A 450 31.33 22.58 5.88
CA THR A 450 31.45 21.24 5.30
C THR A 450 30.74 20.22 6.19
N ILE A 451 29.86 19.41 5.61
CA ILE A 451 29.29 18.22 6.23
C ILE A 451 29.85 17.00 5.50
N LYS A 452 30.36 16.02 6.24
CA LYS A 452 30.85 14.76 5.67
C LYS A 452 30.09 13.56 6.19
N ILE A 453 29.92 12.57 5.31
CA ILE A 453 29.45 11.22 5.63
C ILE A 453 30.60 10.28 5.24
N ALA A 454 31.02 9.40 6.13
CA ALA A 454 31.98 8.36 5.77
C ALA A 454 31.25 7.15 5.18
N THR A 455 31.83 6.49 4.18
CA THR A 455 31.48 5.10 3.85
C THR A 455 32.62 4.19 4.29
N GLN A 456 32.30 3.01 4.82
CA GLN A 456 33.31 2.01 5.10
C GLN A 456 32.84 0.59 4.76
N GLY A 457 33.70 -0.14 4.03
CA GLY A 457 33.52 -1.52 3.61
C GLY A 457 34.72 -2.00 2.79
N PRO A 458 34.72 -3.24 2.28
CA PRO A 458 35.80 -3.75 1.44
C PRO A 458 35.77 -3.10 0.06
N LEU A 459 36.72 -2.20 -0.22
CA LEU A 459 36.93 -1.63 -1.56
C LEU A 459 38.08 -2.35 -2.30
N SER A 460 38.74 -3.31 -1.63
CA SER A 460 39.69 -4.24 -2.22
C SER A 460 39.57 -5.64 -1.60
N GLY A 461 40.17 -6.64 -2.25
CA GLY A 461 40.03 -8.06 -1.88
C GLY A 461 38.84 -8.75 -2.54
N GLY A 462 38.51 -9.97 -2.10
CA GLY A 462 37.50 -10.84 -2.72
C GLY A 462 36.04 -10.37 -2.56
N GLN A 463 35.79 -9.31 -1.79
CA GLN A 463 34.45 -8.78 -1.51
C GLN A 463 34.26 -7.35 -2.07
N ALA A 464 35.19 -6.92 -2.94
CA ALA A 464 35.26 -5.55 -3.44
C ALA A 464 34.04 -5.13 -4.28
N ALA A 465 33.36 -6.07 -4.94
CA ALA A 465 32.15 -5.77 -5.73
C ALA A 465 31.02 -5.21 -4.85
N LEU A 466 30.71 -5.88 -3.72
CA LEU A 466 29.66 -5.41 -2.80
C LEU A 466 30.05 -4.10 -2.10
N GLY A 467 31.27 -3.99 -1.57
CA GLY A 467 31.70 -2.78 -0.89
C GLY A 467 31.80 -1.55 -1.82
N THR A 468 32.27 -1.75 -3.06
CA THR A 468 32.23 -0.70 -4.09
C THR A 468 30.80 -0.35 -4.48
N GLY A 469 29.91 -1.34 -4.61
CA GLY A 469 28.49 -1.13 -4.90
C GLY A 469 27.77 -0.28 -3.85
N MET A 470 27.98 -0.58 -2.57
CA MET A 470 27.47 0.24 -1.46
C MET A 470 28.07 1.66 -1.45
N LYS A 471 29.38 1.79 -1.70
CA LYS A 471 30.05 3.10 -1.79
C LYS A 471 29.51 3.95 -2.94
N ASN A 472 29.21 3.34 -4.09
CA ASN A 472 28.64 4.01 -5.26
C ASN A 472 27.18 4.42 -5.01
N ALA A 473 26.38 3.58 -4.35
CA ALA A 473 25.00 3.92 -3.98
C ALA A 473 24.93 5.09 -2.98
N ALA A 474 25.85 5.14 -2.02
CA ALA A 474 26.01 6.27 -1.11
C ALA A 474 26.49 7.55 -1.82
N GLU A 475 27.33 7.42 -2.85
CA GLU A 475 27.79 8.54 -3.68
C GLU A 475 26.62 9.12 -4.48
N LEU A 476 25.82 8.27 -5.12
CA LEU A 476 24.60 8.66 -5.83
C LEU A 476 23.61 9.39 -4.91
N ALA A 477 23.36 8.87 -3.70
CA ALA A 477 22.53 9.54 -2.70
C ALA A 477 23.08 10.94 -2.34
N VAL A 478 24.40 11.05 -2.10
CA VAL A 478 25.06 12.34 -1.81
C VAL A 478 24.99 13.30 -3.00
N GLU A 479 25.13 12.83 -4.24
CA GLU A 479 24.98 13.67 -5.44
C GLU A 479 23.55 14.19 -5.60
N GLN A 480 22.53 13.34 -5.42
CA GLN A 480 21.13 13.73 -5.50
C GLN A 480 20.73 14.70 -4.37
N LEU A 481 21.16 14.46 -3.13
CA LEU A 481 21.01 15.39 -2.01
C LEU A 481 21.69 16.74 -2.29
N ASN A 482 22.89 16.73 -2.86
CA ASN A 482 23.62 17.94 -3.24
C ASN A 482 22.92 18.72 -4.37
N ALA A 483 22.30 18.03 -5.33
CA ALA A 483 21.53 18.66 -6.40
C ALA A 483 20.27 19.37 -5.86
N GLN A 484 19.59 18.76 -4.88
CA GLN A 484 18.40 19.32 -4.24
C GLN A 484 18.74 20.49 -3.28
N LEU A 485 19.74 20.30 -2.41
CA LEU A 485 20.03 21.21 -1.30
C LEU A 485 21.10 22.28 -1.63
N GLY A 486 21.81 22.14 -2.75
CA GLY A 486 22.85 23.07 -3.18
C GLY A 486 22.36 24.50 -3.39
N ALA A 487 21.09 24.70 -3.74
CA ALA A 487 20.46 26.02 -3.84
C ALA A 487 20.35 26.76 -2.49
N LEU A 488 20.35 26.02 -1.37
CA LEU A 488 20.41 26.58 -0.01
C LEU A 488 21.86 26.83 0.45
N GLY A 489 22.87 26.40 -0.32
CA GLY A 489 24.28 26.44 0.07
C GLY A 489 24.73 25.28 0.98
N ILE A 490 23.91 24.23 1.11
CA ILE A 490 24.25 23.01 1.86
C ILE A 490 25.01 22.05 0.93
N ARG A 491 26.06 21.41 1.42
CA ARG A 491 26.80 20.39 0.69
C ARG A 491 27.27 19.25 1.59
N PHE A 492 27.01 18.02 1.15
CA PHE A 492 27.58 16.79 1.68
C PHE A 492 28.82 16.37 0.87
N GLU A 493 29.83 15.88 1.56
CA GLU A 493 31.03 15.22 1.01
C GLU A 493 31.05 13.77 1.48
N LEU A 494 31.17 12.80 0.55
CA LEU A 494 31.33 11.39 0.90
C LEU A 494 32.83 11.07 1.04
N VAL A 495 33.21 10.40 2.13
CA VAL A 495 34.60 9.99 2.40
C VAL A 495 34.69 8.46 2.48
N PRO A 496 35.17 7.77 1.43
CA PRO A 496 35.27 6.31 1.44
C PRO A 496 36.53 5.82 2.15
N PHE A 497 36.38 4.75 2.93
CA PHE A 497 37.45 4.02 3.62
C PHE A 497 37.40 2.53 3.25
N ASP A 498 38.50 2.00 2.73
CA ASP A 498 38.67 0.57 2.45
C ASP A 498 39.02 -0.18 3.75
N ASP A 499 38.11 -1.03 4.24
CA ASP A 499 38.36 -1.89 5.40
C ASP A 499 38.88 -3.28 5.05
N GLN A 500 38.99 -3.63 3.76
CA GLN A 500 39.55 -4.89 3.26
C GLN A 500 38.86 -6.15 3.81
N ALA A 501 37.63 -6.04 4.34
CA ALA A 501 36.94 -7.06 5.14
C ALA A 501 37.74 -7.51 6.39
N ARG A 502 38.61 -6.65 6.93
CA ARG A 502 39.57 -6.96 8.00
C ARG A 502 39.33 -6.11 9.27
N PRO A 503 38.95 -6.71 10.41
CA PRO A 503 38.58 -5.99 11.63
C PRO A 503 39.64 -5.01 12.14
N GLU A 504 40.93 -5.36 12.01
CA GLU A 504 42.04 -4.52 12.42
C GLU A 504 42.25 -3.30 11.51
N VAL A 505 41.90 -3.42 10.22
CA VAL A 505 41.92 -2.30 9.26
C VAL A 505 40.71 -1.40 9.52
N GLY A 506 39.52 -1.98 9.68
CA GLY A 506 38.30 -1.23 10.04
C GLY A 506 38.44 -0.43 11.34
N SER A 507 39.09 -0.99 12.37
CA SER A 507 39.37 -0.28 13.63
C SER A 507 40.45 0.81 13.48
N ALA A 508 41.40 0.66 12.55
CA ALA A 508 42.37 1.71 12.25
C ALA A 508 41.72 2.88 11.47
N ASN A 509 40.88 2.55 10.49
CA ASN A 509 40.07 3.52 9.75
C ASN A 509 39.05 4.23 10.65
N ALA A 510 38.41 3.53 11.59
CA ALA A 510 37.49 4.14 12.55
C ALA A 510 38.17 5.27 13.34
N LYS A 511 39.43 5.09 13.74
CA LYS A 511 40.25 6.11 14.41
C LYS A 511 40.55 7.32 13.50
N ASN A 512 40.77 7.09 12.20
CA ASN A 512 40.90 8.16 11.21
C ASN A 512 39.57 8.91 11.02
N ILE A 513 38.45 8.18 10.85
CA ILE A 513 37.09 8.71 10.71
C ILE A 513 36.71 9.60 11.90
N VAL A 514 36.91 9.15 13.15
CA VAL A 514 36.55 9.96 14.31
C VAL A 514 37.45 11.17 14.51
N SER A 515 38.64 11.21 13.91
CA SER A 515 39.57 12.36 13.96
C SER A 515 39.09 13.56 13.13
N ASP A 516 38.52 13.33 11.93
CA ASP A 516 37.92 14.38 11.11
C ASP A 516 36.57 14.77 11.73
N GLN A 517 36.52 15.94 12.37
CA GLN A 517 35.31 16.42 13.06
C GLN A 517 34.19 16.84 12.10
N ASP A 518 34.46 16.91 10.79
CA ASP A 518 33.42 17.20 9.80
C ASP A 518 32.62 15.94 9.41
N ILE A 519 33.10 14.73 9.73
CA ILE A 519 32.35 13.49 9.57
C ILE A 519 31.32 13.36 10.69
N LEU A 520 30.04 13.41 10.34
CA LEU A 520 28.92 13.39 11.30
C LEU A 520 28.11 12.09 11.33
N CYS A 521 28.25 11.23 10.31
CA CYS A 521 27.64 9.90 10.25
C CYS A 521 28.51 8.95 9.41
N VAL A 522 28.39 7.64 9.66
CA VAL A 522 29.04 6.56 8.91
C VAL A 522 28.00 5.66 8.28
N VAL A 523 28.14 5.37 6.99
CA VAL A 523 27.37 4.36 6.25
C VAL A 523 28.26 3.11 6.12
N GLY A 524 27.86 2.02 6.76
CA GLY A 524 28.65 0.79 6.81
C GLY A 524 28.43 -0.03 8.09
N HIS A 525 29.00 -1.22 8.21
CA HIS A 525 29.94 -1.87 7.28
C HIS A 525 29.24 -2.94 6.40
N LEU A 526 29.98 -3.60 5.51
CA LEU A 526 29.55 -4.89 4.95
C LEU A 526 29.59 -5.99 6.04
N ASN A 527 30.79 -6.23 6.59
CA ASN A 527 31.03 -7.38 7.46
C ASN A 527 30.81 -7.03 8.94
N SER A 528 29.93 -7.76 9.62
CA SER A 528 29.59 -7.53 11.04
C SER A 528 30.82 -7.59 11.97
N GLY A 529 31.80 -8.45 11.68
CA GLY A 529 33.04 -8.53 12.46
C GLY A 529 33.92 -7.28 12.37
N VAL A 530 33.84 -6.53 11.28
CA VAL A 530 34.59 -5.28 11.08
C VAL A 530 33.88 -4.12 11.78
N ALA A 531 32.55 -4.05 11.67
CA ALA A 531 31.74 -3.10 12.44
C ALA A 531 31.94 -3.27 13.96
N LEU A 532 31.94 -4.50 14.47
CA LEU A 532 32.21 -4.78 15.90
C LEU A 532 33.58 -4.30 16.38
N ALA A 533 34.58 -4.18 15.50
CA ALA A 533 35.91 -3.64 15.80
C ALA A 533 36.02 -2.11 15.66
N ALA A 534 35.09 -1.48 14.91
CA ALA A 534 35.00 -0.03 14.71
C ALA A 534 34.06 0.67 15.71
N LEU A 535 32.98 0.00 16.12
CA LEU A 535 31.95 0.51 17.03
C LEU A 535 32.47 1.06 18.37
N PRO A 536 33.52 0.50 19.02
CA PRO A 536 34.11 1.11 20.21
C PRO A 536 34.67 2.52 19.96
N ASP A 537 35.34 2.76 18.82
CA ASP A 537 35.86 4.08 18.47
C ASP A 537 34.72 5.05 18.13
N TYR A 538 33.72 4.60 17.35
CA TYR A 538 32.53 5.41 17.02
C TYR A 538 31.75 5.82 18.28
N LYS A 539 31.49 4.88 19.20
CA LYS A 539 30.81 5.14 20.48
C LYS A 539 31.56 6.15 21.33
N ASN A 540 32.88 6.01 21.47
CA ASN A 540 33.71 6.96 22.20
C ASN A 540 33.69 8.38 21.58
N ALA A 541 33.39 8.51 20.29
CA ALA A 541 33.23 9.78 19.59
C ALA A 541 31.77 10.25 19.44
N SER A 542 30.80 9.50 20.00
CA SER A 542 29.36 9.65 19.78
C SER A 542 28.94 9.72 18.30
N LEU A 543 29.69 9.07 17.42
CA LEU A 543 29.50 9.09 15.96
C LEU A 543 28.49 8.02 15.52
N ALA A 544 27.39 8.45 14.90
CA ALA A 544 26.38 7.55 14.35
C ALA A 544 26.94 6.63 13.26
N MET A 545 26.53 5.36 13.27
CA MET A 545 26.78 4.38 12.23
C MET A 545 25.45 3.78 11.78
N VAL A 546 25.08 3.93 10.51
CA VAL A 546 23.89 3.31 9.91
C VAL A 546 24.35 2.22 8.95
N SER A 547 24.06 0.96 9.29
CA SER A 547 24.56 -0.19 8.54
C SER A 547 23.59 -0.67 7.45
N PRO A 548 24.08 -0.84 6.20
CA PRO A 548 23.30 -1.41 5.11
C PRO A 548 23.28 -2.94 5.08
N ALA A 549 24.13 -3.62 5.87
CA ALA A 549 24.40 -5.05 5.69
C ALA A 549 24.79 -5.82 6.96
N ASN A 550 25.06 -5.17 8.10
CA ASN A 550 25.46 -5.92 9.30
C ASN A 550 24.23 -6.53 9.98
N THR A 551 24.10 -7.86 9.91
CA THR A 551 23.01 -8.66 10.50
C THR A 551 23.31 -9.17 11.92
N ASN A 552 24.55 -9.15 12.40
CA ASN A 552 24.86 -9.77 13.70
C ASN A 552 24.14 -9.04 14.87
N PRO A 553 23.42 -9.74 15.76
CA PRO A 553 22.69 -9.10 16.87
C PRO A 553 23.56 -8.20 17.76
N ASN A 554 24.82 -8.55 18.00
CA ASN A 554 25.73 -7.81 18.89
C ASN A 554 26.07 -6.39 18.40
N ILE A 555 25.73 -6.02 17.16
CA ILE A 555 25.83 -4.63 16.66
C ILE A 555 24.94 -3.69 17.48
N THR A 556 23.72 -4.12 17.84
CA THR A 556 22.75 -3.33 18.62
C THR A 556 22.61 -3.85 20.05
N GLU A 557 22.61 -5.17 20.27
CA GLU A 557 22.59 -5.80 21.61
C GLU A 557 23.89 -5.54 22.40
N GLY A 558 25.00 -5.23 21.73
CA GLY A 558 26.30 -4.95 22.36
C GLY A 558 26.37 -3.65 23.16
N GLY A 559 25.26 -2.92 23.30
CA GLY A 559 25.20 -1.66 24.02
C GLY A 559 25.91 -0.53 23.30
N TYR A 560 25.77 -0.46 21.98
CA TYR A 560 26.30 0.62 21.14
C TYR A 560 25.17 1.57 20.71
N GLU A 561 24.87 2.56 21.54
CA GLU A 561 23.79 3.56 21.33
C GLU A 561 23.92 4.41 20.06
N VAL A 562 25.06 4.31 19.38
CA VAL A 562 25.37 4.98 18.10
C VAL A 562 25.11 4.10 16.87
N ALA A 563 24.81 2.81 17.06
CA ALA A 563 24.59 1.84 15.99
C ALA A 563 23.12 1.80 15.57
N PHE A 564 22.89 1.80 14.26
CA PHE A 564 21.61 1.60 13.60
C PHE A 564 21.83 0.65 12.41
N ARG A 565 20.80 -0.07 11.95
CA ARG A 565 20.86 -0.89 10.72
C ARG A 565 19.56 -0.81 9.92
N VAL A 566 19.65 -0.88 8.59
CA VAL A 566 18.47 -0.91 7.69
C VAL A 566 18.11 -2.32 7.19
N VAL A 567 18.59 -3.35 7.90
CA VAL A 567 18.45 -4.78 7.57
C VAL A 567 18.03 -5.61 8.79
N GLY A 568 17.67 -6.87 8.53
CA GLY A 568 17.34 -7.86 9.57
C GLY A 568 18.53 -8.33 10.41
N ARG A 569 18.30 -9.36 11.23
CA ARG A 569 19.29 -9.93 12.16
C ARG A 569 19.52 -11.43 11.96
N ASP A 570 20.73 -11.90 12.31
CA ASP A 570 21.11 -13.32 12.18
C ASP A 570 20.30 -14.26 13.08
N ASP A 571 19.82 -13.78 14.23
CA ASP A 571 18.97 -14.55 15.16
C ASP A 571 17.53 -14.74 14.65
N VAL A 572 17.15 -14.04 13.59
CA VAL A 572 15.93 -14.30 12.81
C VAL A 572 16.29 -15.03 11.50
N GLN A 573 17.28 -14.55 10.76
CA GLN A 573 17.70 -15.12 9.47
C GLN A 573 18.11 -16.59 9.57
N GLY A 574 18.82 -16.99 10.63
CA GLY A 574 19.19 -18.40 10.87
C GLY A 574 17.98 -19.29 11.14
N VAL A 575 16.95 -18.76 11.80
CA VAL A 575 15.69 -19.47 12.07
C VAL A 575 14.84 -19.59 10.80
N VAL A 576 14.73 -18.53 10.00
CA VAL A 576 14.07 -18.56 8.68
C VAL A 576 14.73 -19.59 7.76
N ALA A 577 16.06 -19.65 7.74
CA ALA A 577 16.80 -20.63 6.96
C ALA A 577 16.56 -22.08 7.43
N GLU A 578 16.51 -22.31 8.75
CA GLU A 578 16.19 -23.64 9.31
C GLU A 578 14.77 -24.06 8.96
N GLN A 579 13.80 -23.17 9.15
CA GLN A 579 12.40 -23.45 8.90
C GLN A 579 12.19 -23.84 7.44
N PHE A 580 12.72 -23.04 6.50
CA PHE A 580 12.67 -23.34 5.08
C PHE A 580 13.34 -24.69 4.73
N ALA A 581 14.50 -24.99 5.33
CA ALA A 581 15.19 -26.26 5.13
C ALA A 581 14.37 -27.47 5.61
N ARG A 582 13.79 -27.39 6.81
CA ARG A 582 13.07 -28.50 7.45
C ARG A 582 11.66 -28.72 6.89
N GLU A 583 10.96 -27.64 6.54
CA GLU A 583 9.55 -27.64 6.14
C GLU A 583 9.40 -27.72 4.60
N GLU A 584 10.00 -26.79 3.85
CA GLU A 584 9.83 -26.70 2.39
C GLU A 584 10.79 -27.62 1.62
N LEU A 585 12.09 -27.59 1.94
CA LEU A 585 13.06 -28.53 1.37
C LEU A 585 12.94 -29.94 1.96
N GLY A 586 12.20 -30.09 3.07
CA GLY A 586 11.91 -31.37 3.70
C GLY A 586 13.14 -32.11 4.22
N VAL A 587 14.29 -31.47 4.41
CA VAL A 587 15.55 -32.17 4.77
C VAL A 587 15.50 -32.77 6.17
N LYS A 588 16.35 -33.76 6.46
CA LYS A 588 16.34 -34.50 7.74
C LYS A 588 17.70 -34.47 8.44
N SER A 589 18.77 -34.20 7.70
CA SER A 589 20.14 -34.08 8.17
C SER A 589 20.88 -32.92 7.50
N VAL A 590 21.74 -32.25 8.27
CA VAL A 590 22.50 -31.08 7.80
C VAL A 590 23.94 -31.12 8.30
N TYR A 591 24.88 -30.72 7.44
CA TYR A 591 26.26 -30.42 7.83
C TYR A 591 26.47 -28.91 7.73
N ILE A 592 26.93 -28.29 8.81
CA ILE A 592 27.01 -26.84 8.94
C ILE A 592 28.49 -26.43 8.93
N ILE A 593 28.86 -25.57 7.98
CA ILE A 593 30.20 -25.02 7.83
C ILE A 593 30.13 -23.50 8.02
N HIS A 594 31.17 -22.88 8.58
CA HIS A 594 31.24 -21.42 8.70
C HIS A 594 32.62 -20.82 8.42
N ASP A 595 32.65 -19.56 7.98
CA ASP A 595 33.85 -18.79 7.59
C ASP A 595 34.75 -18.33 8.76
N THR A 596 34.49 -18.79 9.98
CA THR A 596 35.07 -18.31 11.27
C THR A 596 34.88 -16.83 11.61
N THR A 597 34.23 -16.03 10.75
CA THR A 597 33.95 -14.62 11.07
C THR A 597 32.79 -14.52 12.07
N ALA A 598 32.72 -13.39 12.79
CA ALA A 598 31.60 -13.11 13.69
C ALA A 598 30.22 -13.08 12.98
N TYR A 599 30.20 -12.89 11.66
CA TYR A 599 28.99 -12.99 10.85
C TYR A 599 28.67 -14.46 10.54
N GLY A 600 29.54 -15.14 9.79
CA GLY A 600 29.25 -16.47 9.26
C GLY A 600 29.12 -17.52 10.35
N GLN A 601 29.94 -17.45 11.41
CA GLN A 601 29.75 -18.27 12.61
C GLN A 601 28.44 -17.95 13.34
N GLY A 602 28.05 -16.67 13.41
CA GLY A 602 26.85 -16.23 14.11
C GLY A 602 25.58 -16.79 13.48
N VAL A 603 25.38 -16.57 12.18
CA VAL A 603 24.20 -17.07 11.46
C VAL A 603 24.16 -18.60 11.36
N ALA A 604 25.32 -19.26 11.21
CA ALA A 604 25.42 -20.73 11.27
C ALA A 604 25.06 -21.29 12.66
N GLU A 605 25.45 -20.59 13.74
CA GLU A 605 25.12 -20.99 15.11
C GLU A 605 23.62 -20.81 15.41
N PHE A 606 22.98 -19.73 14.95
CA PHE A 606 21.52 -19.58 15.09
C PHE A 606 20.74 -20.62 14.28
N PHE A 607 21.19 -20.93 13.05
CA PHE A 607 20.67 -22.05 12.27
C PHE A 607 20.84 -23.39 13.01
N ARG A 608 22.02 -23.66 13.59
CA ARG A 608 22.30 -24.87 14.37
C ARG A 608 21.37 -24.99 15.60
N GLN A 609 21.17 -23.91 16.34
CA GLN A 609 20.30 -23.89 17.52
C GLN A 609 18.84 -24.16 17.14
N ALA A 610 18.34 -23.57 16.06
CA ALA A 610 17.01 -23.86 15.54
C ALA A 610 16.89 -25.32 15.09
N ALA A 611 17.90 -25.84 14.39
CA ALA A 611 17.91 -27.20 13.85
C ALA A 611 17.84 -28.25 14.97
N GLU A 612 18.66 -28.08 16.01
CA GLU A 612 18.66 -28.95 17.19
C GLU A 612 17.36 -28.85 18.00
N ALA A 613 16.78 -27.65 18.11
CA ALA A 613 15.50 -27.45 18.80
C ALA A 613 14.32 -28.10 18.06
N ASN A 614 14.32 -28.04 16.72
CA ASN A 614 13.25 -28.55 15.86
C ASN A 614 13.48 -29.99 15.35
N GLY A 615 14.55 -30.65 15.80
CA GLY A 615 14.81 -32.07 15.55
C GLY A 615 15.46 -32.41 14.21
N LEU A 616 16.04 -31.43 13.51
CA LEU A 616 16.86 -31.63 12.31
C LEU A 616 18.25 -32.16 12.72
N GLN A 617 18.73 -33.24 12.08
CA GLN A 617 19.95 -33.91 12.52
C GLN A 617 21.21 -33.17 12.06
N VAL A 618 21.82 -32.39 12.96
CA VAL A 618 23.16 -31.81 12.73
C VAL A 618 24.21 -32.92 12.74
N LEU A 619 24.84 -33.18 11.59
CA LEU A 619 25.90 -34.18 11.39
C LEU A 619 27.31 -33.62 11.66
N GLY A 620 27.47 -32.30 11.60
CA GLY A 620 28.72 -31.60 11.89
C GLY A 620 28.52 -30.09 11.95
N PHE A 621 29.39 -29.43 12.72
CA PHE A 621 29.49 -27.97 12.83
C PHE A 621 30.98 -27.62 12.86
N GLU A 622 31.51 -27.07 11.77
CA GLU A 622 32.95 -26.82 11.61
C GLU A 622 33.25 -25.43 11.01
N GLY A 623 34.27 -24.76 11.54
CA GLY A 623 34.78 -23.51 11.00
C GLY A 623 36.00 -23.71 10.09
N THR A 624 36.14 -22.88 9.05
CA THR A 624 37.32 -22.91 8.16
C THR A 624 37.84 -21.51 7.79
N GLU A 625 39.15 -21.32 7.92
CA GLU A 625 39.90 -20.15 7.42
C GLU A 625 40.45 -20.38 6.00
N GLU A 626 40.37 -21.61 5.48
CA GLU A 626 40.93 -22.01 4.17
C GLU A 626 40.13 -21.37 3.03
N ARG A 627 40.81 -20.97 1.95
CA ARG A 627 40.23 -20.19 0.83
C ARG A 627 40.46 -20.82 -0.55
N SER A 628 41.15 -21.96 -0.61
CA SER A 628 41.67 -22.53 -1.85
C SER A 628 41.65 -24.07 -1.91
N ASP A 629 41.94 -24.78 -0.82
CA ASP A 629 41.93 -26.25 -0.77
C ASP A 629 41.05 -26.80 0.36
N PHE A 630 39.74 -26.90 0.09
CA PHE A 630 38.76 -27.42 1.05
C PHE A 630 38.84 -28.95 1.21
N SER A 631 39.88 -29.60 0.70
CA SER A 631 40.07 -31.05 0.75
C SER A 631 39.94 -31.68 2.13
N ALA A 632 40.36 -30.98 3.18
CA ALA A 632 40.23 -31.45 4.56
C ALA A 632 38.75 -31.53 4.98
N ILE A 633 38.04 -30.39 4.92
CA ILE A 633 36.67 -30.24 5.45
C ILE A 633 35.59 -30.90 4.57
N LEU A 634 35.84 -31.04 3.26
CA LEU A 634 34.94 -31.78 2.36
C LEU A 634 34.99 -33.31 2.57
N THR A 635 36.04 -33.83 3.23
CA THR A 635 36.19 -35.28 3.47
C THR A 635 35.19 -35.82 4.51
N PRO A 636 35.00 -35.23 5.72
CA PRO A 636 33.98 -35.69 6.65
C PRO A 636 32.56 -35.40 6.16
N ILE A 637 32.31 -34.29 5.42
CA ILE A 637 30.99 -34.01 4.81
C ILE A 637 30.58 -35.15 3.86
N LEU A 638 31.47 -35.57 2.95
CA LEU A 638 31.22 -36.67 2.03
C LEU A 638 31.03 -38.02 2.75
N ALA A 639 31.72 -38.23 3.87
CA ALA A 639 31.56 -39.44 4.68
C ALA A 639 30.27 -39.44 5.53
N ALA A 640 29.76 -38.27 5.90
CA ALA A 640 28.52 -38.10 6.65
C ALA A 640 27.28 -38.18 5.77
N ASN A 641 27.38 -37.81 4.48
CA ASN A 641 26.29 -37.81 3.50
C ASN A 641 25.02 -37.09 4.02
N PRO A 642 25.09 -35.77 4.30
CA PRO A 642 23.92 -35.00 4.70
C PRO A 642 22.92 -34.82 3.54
N ASP A 643 21.67 -34.52 3.87
CA ASP A 643 20.70 -34.01 2.88
C ASP A 643 21.04 -32.56 2.48
N LEU A 644 21.54 -31.76 3.44
CA LEU A 644 21.86 -30.33 3.30
C LEU A 644 23.29 -30.00 3.75
N VAL A 645 23.98 -29.15 3.00
CA VAL A 645 25.17 -28.43 3.49
C VAL A 645 24.81 -26.96 3.62
N PHE A 646 24.87 -26.43 4.85
CA PHE A 646 24.71 -25.00 5.13
C PHE A 646 26.09 -24.35 5.26
N PHE A 647 26.37 -23.28 4.50
CA PHE A 647 27.61 -22.51 4.63
C PHE A 647 27.31 -21.10 5.15
N GLY A 648 27.62 -20.84 6.42
CA GLY A 648 27.56 -19.52 7.02
C GLY A 648 28.80 -18.70 6.70
N GLY A 649 28.71 -17.81 5.71
CA GLY A 649 29.82 -16.92 5.33
C GLY A 649 29.58 -16.20 4.01
N ILE A 650 30.65 -15.66 3.44
CA ILE A 650 30.60 -14.83 2.22
C ILE A 650 30.95 -15.62 0.96
N TYR A 651 30.35 -15.23 -0.18
CA TYR A 651 30.51 -15.86 -1.49
C TYR A 651 31.97 -16.07 -1.94
N ASP A 652 32.90 -15.20 -1.54
CA ASP A 652 34.31 -15.24 -1.96
C ASP A 652 35.08 -16.45 -1.40
N GLN A 653 34.60 -17.04 -0.31
CA GLN A 653 35.06 -18.33 0.21
C GLN A 653 34.09 -19.48 -0.12
N ALA A 654 32.78 -19.20 -0.14
CA ALA A 654 31.75 -20.21 -0.35
C ALA A 654 31.73 -20.79 -1.78
N GLY A 655 31.92 -19.95 -2.81
CA GLY A 655 31.91 -20.39 -4.21
C GLY A 655 32.96 -21.47 -4.51
N PRO A 656 34.25 -21.25 -4.18
CA PRO A 656 35.28 -22.27 -4.34
C PRO A 656 35.05 -23.53 -3.49
N PHE A 657 34.44 -23.39 -2.30
CA PHE A 657 34.03 -24.52 -1.46
C PHE A 657 32.93 -25.37 -2.14
N PHE A 658 31.84 -24.75 -2.61
CA PHE A 658 30.74 -25.45 -3.28
C PHE A 658 31.17 -26.12 -4.58
N ARG A 659 32.06 -25.47 -5.36
CA ARG A 659 32.68 -26.06 -6.56
C ARG A 659 33.39 -27.37 -6.21
N GLN A 660 34.31 -27.32 -5.24
CA GLN A 660 35.10 -28.48 -4.81
C GLN A 660 34.23 -29.56 -4.14
N ALA A 661 33.13 -29.19 -3.50
CA ALA A 661 32.16 -30.13 -2.94
C ALA A 661 31.49 -30.97 -4.06
N ARG A 662 31.05 -30.33 -5.15
CA ARG A 662 30.49 -31.02 -6.33
C ARG A 662 31.55 -31.83 -7.08
N ASP A 663 32.76 -31.30 -7.27
CA ASP A 663 33.89 -32.03 -7.87
C ASP A 663 34.23 -33.32 -7.09
N ARG A 664 34.01 -33.33 -5.78
CA ARG A 664 34.18 -34.49 -4.88
C ARG A 664 32.95 -35.39 -4.79
N GLY A 665 31.87 -35.10 -5.50
CA GLY A 665 30.66 -35.92 -5.54
C GLY A 665 29.70 -35.75 -4.36
N ILE A 666 29.78 -34.65 -3.61
CA ILE A 666 28.76 -34.32 -2.60
C ILE A 666 27.48 -33.88 -3.31
N THR A 667 26.41 -34.68 -3.18
CA THR A 667 25.11 -34.46 -3.84
C THR A 667 24.07 -33.75 -2.96
N ALA A 668 24.44 -33.35 -1.74
CA ALA A 668 23.57 -32.63 -0.82
C ALA A 668 23.01 -31.34 -1.44
N GLN A 669 21.82 -30.92 -1.03
CA GLN A 669 21.34 -29.56 -1.29
C GLN A 669 22.32 -28.56 -0.66
N PHE A 670 22.53 -27.41 -1.29
CA PHE A 670 23.32 -26.31 -0.70
C PHE A 670 22.39 -25.22 -0.19
N MET A 671 22.76 -24.63 0.95
CA MET A 671 22.11 -23.43 1.50
C MET A 671 23.12 -22.50 2.20
N GLY A 672 22.75 -21.22 2.35
CA GLY A 672 23.46 -20.27 3.20
C GLY A 672 22.68 -18.97 3.41
N PRO A 673 23.34 -17.94 3.99
CA PRO A 673 22.76 -16.66 4.38
C PRO A 673 23.00 -15.53 3.34
N ASP A 674 22.61 -14.30 3.69
CA ASP A 674 22.68 -13.09 2.85
C ASP A 674 24.07 -12.78 2.26
N GLY A 675 25.15 -13.20 2.91
CA GLY A 675 26.53 -13.09 2.43
C GLY A 675 26.83 -13.86 1.12
N LEU A 676 25.88 -14.68 0.66
CA LEU A 676 25.94 -15.39 -0.62
C LEU A 676 25.21 -14.67 -1.76
N GLU A 677 24.52 -13.55 -1.48
CA GLU A 677 23.85 -12.72 -2.50
C GLU A 677 24.91 -11.90 -3.28
N SER A 678 25.53 -12.53 -4.29
CA SER A 678 26.43 -11.89 -5.25
C SER A 678 26.54 -12.75 -6.51
N SER A 679 26.49 -12.14 -7.70
CA SER A 679 26.71 -12.84 -8.97
C SER A 679 28.09 -13.49 -9.06
N GLU A 680 29.10 -12.95 -8.36
CA GLU A 680 30.43 -13.55 -8.25
C GLU A 680 30.41 -14.94 -7.59
N LEU A 681 29.34 -15.33 -6.86
CA LEU A 681 29.15 -16.70 -6.39
C LEU A 681 29.11 -17.69 -7.57
N VAL A 682 28.43 -17.33 -8.66
CA VAL A 682 28.33 -18.14 -9.88
C VAL A 682 29.64 -18.11 -10.66
N ASP A 683 30.33 -16.97 -10.75
CA ASP A 683 31.69 -16.93 -11.34
C ASP A 683 32.69 -17.81 -10.57
N LEU A 684 32.50 -17.94 -9.25
CA LEU A 684 33.34 -18.74 -8.36
C LEU A 684 32.88 -20.21 -8.20
N ALA A 685 31.73 -20.62 -8.71
CA ALA A 685 31.22 -21.98 -8.56
C ALA A 685 30.74 -22.65 -9.86
N GLY A 686 30.26 -21.88 -10.85
CA GLY A 686 29.53 -22.36 -12.01
C GLY A 686 28.25 -23.11 -11.62
N ASP A 687 27.86 -24.08 -12.45
CA ASP A 687 26.71 -24.97 -12.26
C ASP A 687 26.65 -25.68 -10.88
N ALA A 688 27.74 -25.67 -10.11
CA ALA A 688 27.82 -26.30 -8.79
C ALA A 688 26.80 -25.76 -7.76
N VAL A 689 26.38 -24.50 -7.93
CA VAL A 689 25.37 -23.81 -7.11
C VAL A 689 24.02 -23.64 -7.82
N ASP A 690 23.80 -24.23 -9.00
CA ASP A 690 22.47 -24.16 -9.63
C ASP A 690 21.41 -24.84 -8.76
N GLY A 691 20.27 -24.17 -8.55
CA GLY A 691 19.24 -24.64 -7.60
C GLY A 691 19.66 -24.61 -6.12
N MET A 692 20.81 -24.02 -5.77
CA MET A 692 21.13 -23.66 -4.39
C MET A 692 20.07 -22.69 -3.83
N HIS A 693 19.76 -22.79 -2.54
CA HIS A 693 18.91 -21.80 -1.86
C HIS A 693 19.74 -20.89 -0.97
N TYR A 694 19.26 -19.69 -0.67
CA TYR A 694 19.84 -18.86 0.38
C TYR A 694 18.78 -17.94 0.98
N THR A 695 18.93 -17.61 2.27
CA THR A 695 18.22 -16.48 2.87
C THR A 695 18.92 -15.19 2.52
N THR A 696 18.18 -14.07 2.41
CA THR A 696 18.81 -12.75 2.35
C THR A 696 17.95 -11.66 3.03
N VAL A 697 18.60 -10.59 3.46
CA VAL A 697 17.99 -9.32 3.92
C VAL A 697 18.07 -8.22 2.84
N ALA A 698 18.76 -8.49 1.72
CA ALA A 698 19.04 -7.54 0.66
C ALA A 698 18.85 -8.17 -0.74
N ALA A 699 17.64 -8.65 -0.99
CA ALA A 699 17.22 -9.26 -2.27
C ALA A 699 17.41 -8.31 -3.48
N PRO A 700 17.34 -8.82 -4.72
CA PRO A 700 17.49 -8.02 -5.93
C PRO A 700 16.56 -6.79 -5.97
N VAL A 701 17.03 -5.69 -6.55
CA VAL A 701 16.36 -4.38 -6.50
C VAL A 701 14.93 -4.39 -7.07
N SER A 702 14.62 -5.34 -7.96
CA SER A 702 13.27 -5.62 -8.48
C SER A 702 12.24 -6.00 -7.40
N GLN A 703 12.67 -6.48 -6.22
CA GLN A 703 11.80 -6.84 -5.10
C GLN A 703 11.40 -5.66 -4.21
N PHE A 704 11.89 -4.46 -4.51
CA PHE A 704 11.63 -3.22 -3.78
C PHE A 704 10.91 -2.19 -4.67
N PRO A 705 9.57 -2.07 -4.60
CA PRO A 705 8.80 -1.25 -5.55
C PRO A 705 9.20 0.23 -5.65
N ARG A 706 9.75 0.80 -4.58
CA ARG A 706 10.23 2.20 -4.52
C ARG A 706 11.63 2.38 -5.16
N ALA A 707 12.39 1.30 -5.35
CA ALA A 707 13.77 1.34 -5.84
C ALA A 707 13.93 1.32 -7.37
N ALA A 708 12.82 1.30 -8.13
CA ALA A 708 12.84 1.23 -9.59
C ALA A 708 13.52 2.44 -10.27
N GLN A 709 13.46 3.64 -9.67
CA GLN A 709 14.20 4.82 -10.14
C GLN A 709 15.68 4.72 -9.77
N TYR A 710 15.98 4.34 -8.52
CA TYR A 710 17.36 4.11 -8.05
C TYR A 710 18.11 3.11 -8.94
N ALA A 711 17.47 2.02 -9.38
CA ALA A 711 18.06 1.06 -10.31
C ALA A 711 18.48 1.70 -11.65
N GLN A 712 17.67 2.61 -12.19
CA GLN A 712 17.97 3.34 -13.43
C GLN A 712 19.08 4.37 -13.21
N ASP A 713 19.01 5.13 -12.11
CA ASP A 713 19.98 6.16 -11.76
C ASP A 713 21.38 5.55 -11.51
N TYR A 714 21.44 4.44 -10.77
CA TYR A 714 22.68 3.68 -10.52
C TYR A 714 23.27 3.13 -11.83
N GLN A 715 22.44 2.48 -12.66
CA GLN A 715 22.83 1.95 -13.96
C GLN A 715 23.31 3.05 -14.92
N ALA A 716 22.76 4.27 -14.83
CA ALA A 716 23.18 5.43 -15.62
C ALA A 716 24.46 6.10 -15.09
N ALA A 717 24.68 6.09 -13.77
CA ALA A 717 25.86 6.70 -13.13
C ALA A 717 27.12 5.80 -13.23
N PHE A 718 26.97 4.49 -13.02
CA PHE A 718 28.10 3.57 -12.85
C PHE A 718 28.28 2.58 -14.01
N GLY A 719 27.27 2.35 -14.85
CA GLY A 719 27.34 1.48 -16.03
C GLY A 719 27.05 0.00 -15.75
N ASP A 720 26.99 -0.41 -14.49
CA ASP A 720 26.61 -1.76 -14.05
C ASP A 720 25.25 -1.78 -13.34
N ALA A 721 24.63 -2.95 -13.25
CA ALA A 721 23.42 -3.15 -12.45
C ALA A 721 23.71 -2.94 -10.94
N ALA A 722 22.72 -2.44 -10.20
CA ALA A 722 22.85 -2.20 -8.77
C ALA A 722 23.00 -3.53 -7.99
N PRO A 723 24.16 -3.80 -7.34
CA PRO A 723 24.42 -5.08 -6.69
C PRO A 723 23.72 -5.17 -5.32
N ALA A 724 23.85 -6.33 -4.67
CA ALA A 724 23.34 -6.57 -3.32
C ALA A 724 23.78 -5.49 -2.31
N PHE A 725 22.93 -5.23 -1.31
CA PHE A 725 23.11 -4.22 -0.26
C PHE A 725 23.28 -2.75 -0.76
N SER A 726 23.34 -2.51 -2.07
CA SER A 726 23.55 -1.16 -2.62
C SER A 726 22.35 -0.25 -2.35
N ALA A 727 21.12 -0.74 -2.56
CA ALA A 727 19.90 0.01 -2.28
C ALA A 727 19.74 0.30 -0.77
N GLN A 728 20.16 -0.63 0.09
CA GLN A 728 20.25 -0.44 1.54
C GLN A 728 21.32 0.61 1.91
N ALA A 729 22.44 0.70 1.19
CA ALA A 729 23.44 1.75 1.38
C ALA A 729 22.95 3.13 0.92
N TYR A 730 22.14 3.19 -0.13
CA TYR A 730 21.42 4.41 -0.52
C TYR A 730 20.45 4.86 0.60
N ASP A 731 19.66 3.94 1.17
CA ASP A 731 18.76 4.25 2.30
C ASP A 731 19.52 4.70 3.56
N ALA A 732 20.55 3.95 3.97
CA ALA A 732 21.40 4.30 5.10
C ALA A 732 22.06 5.68 4.95
N THR A 733 22.44 6.07 3.72
CA THR A 733 22.99 7.41 3.42
C THR A 733 21.94 8.50 3.57
N ASN A 734 20.71 8.27 3.10
CA ASN A 734 19.62 9.22 3.25
C ASN A 734 19.16 9.36 4.71
N ILE A 735 19.19 8.29 5.50
CA ILE A 735 18.94 8.34 6.95
C ILE A 735 20.04 9.11 7.69
N CYS A 736 21.32 8.87 7.35
CA CYS A 736 22.44 9.69 7.85
C CYS A 736 22.22 11.18 7.54
N ALA A 737 21.84 11.52 6.30
CA ALA A 737 21.58 12.90 5.90
C ALA A 737 20.37 13.50 6.64
N ALA A 738 19.25 12.76 6.75
CA ALA A 738 18.05 13.17 7.46
C ALA A 738 18.33 13.50 8.93
N GLY A 739 19.03 12.61 9.64
CA GLY A 739 19.44 12.83 11.02
C GLY A 739 20.38 14.03 11.19
N ILE A 740 21.36 14.20 10.28
CA ILE A 740 22.24 15.38 10.29
C ILE A 740 21.44 16.68 10.10
N LEU A 741 20.52 16.73 9.14
CA LEU A 741 19.74 17.93 8.84
C LEU A 741 18.74 18.27 9.96
N SER A 742 18.05 17.28 10.52
CA SER A 742 17.16 17.46 11.68
C SER A 742 17.93 17.97 12.90
N ALA A 743 19.10 17.37 13.20
CA ALA A 743 19.99 17.86 14.26
C ALA A 743 20.46 19.30 14.00
N ALA A 744 20.74 19.66 12.74
CA ALA A 744 21.22 20.99 12.38
C ALA A 744 20.15 22.09 12.54
N VAL A 745 18.89 21.79 12.18
CA VAL A 745 17.75 22.68 12.44
C VAL A 745 17.56 22.86 13.94
N ALA A 746 17.57 21.78 14.72
CA ALA A 746 17.45 21.85 16.19
C ALA A 746 18.63 22.60 16.85
N ALA A 747 19.83 22.53 16.29
CA ALA A 747 21.03 23.23 16.78
C ALA A 747 21.13 24.70 16.33
N GLY A 748 20.42 25.13 15.28
CA GLY A 748 20.57 26.46 14.69
C GLY A 748 21.93 26.71 13.99
N GLY A 749 22.64 25.64 13.65
CA GLY A 749 23.99 25.61 13.05
C GLY A 749 24.49 24.17 12.83
N LYS A 750 25.78 23.98 12.54
CA LYS A 750 26.38 22.64 12.46
C LYS A 750 26.16 21.86 13.77
N PRO A 751 25.56 20.65 13.74
CA PRO A 751 25.27 19.88 14.94
C PRO A 751 26.50 19.11 15.44
N THR A 752 26.46 18.72 16.71
CA THR A 752 27.42 17.74 17.28
C THR A 752 27.00 16.31 16.91
N ARG A 753 27.97 15.39 16.87
CA ARG A 753 27.72 13.96 16.57
C ARG A 753 26.66 13.33 17.49
N ALA A 754 26.68 13.66 18.79
CA ALA A 754 25.67 13.21 19.75
C ALA A 754 24.25 13.72 19.42
N GLN A 755 24.11 14.94 18.88
CA GLN A 755 22.82 15.44 18.39
C GLN A 755 22.38 14.71 17.12
N VAL A 756 23.30 14.26 16.27
CA VAL A 756 22.98 13.44 15.09
C VAL A 756 22.52 12.03 15.49
N VAL A 757 23.21 11.37 16.44
CA VAL A 757 22.76 10.08 17.01
C VAL A 757 21.34 10.20 17.60
N GLN A 758 21.09 11.25 18.37
CA GLN A 758 19.76 11.50 18.93
C GLN A 758 18.72 11.81 17.83
N ALA A 759 19.07 12.63 16.83
CA ALA A 759 18.16 12.98 15.74
C ALA A 759 17.83 11.82 14.80
N ILE A 760 18.74 10.85 14.58
CA ILE A 760 18.45 9.60 13.85
C ILE A 760 17.46 8.73 14.65
N ARG A 761 17.62 8.69 15.98
CA ARG A 761 16.73 7.96 16.90
C ARG A 761 15.36 8.61 17.07
N ASP A 762 15.29 9.93 16.92
CA ASP A 762 14.07 10.74 16.98
C ASP A 762 13.50 11.04 15.57
N LEU A 763 14.00 10.38 14.50
CA LEU A 763 13.35 10.46 13.19
C LEU A 763 11.95 9.82 13.29
N PRO A 764 10.91 10.42 12.68
CA PRO A 764 9.71 9.69 12.36
C PRO A 764 10.04 8.62 11.29
N PRO A 765 9.14 7.63 11.06
CA PRO A 765 9.41 6.54 10.14
C PRO A 765 9.88 7.04 8.77
N PHE A 766 11.05 6.56 8.36
CA PHE A 766 11.76 7.10 7.21
C PHE A 766 11.38 6.31 5.94
N PRO A 767 10.76 6.94 4.91
CA PRO A 767 10.29 6.24 3.72
C PRO A 767 11.44 5.97 2.72
N GLY A 768 12.29 5.00 3.05
CA GLY A 768 13.36 4.53 2.17
C GLY A 768 12.88 3.76 0.93
N ILE A 769 13.80 3.46 0.03
CA ILE A 769 13.53 2.74 -1.23
C ILE A 769 13.42 1.22 -1.04
N THR A 770 14.04 0.65 -0.01
CA THR A 770 13.96 -0.79 0.32
C THR A 770 13.03 -1.11 1.50
N GLY A 771 12.61 -0.10 2.28
CA GLY A 771 11.60 -0.24 3.34
C GLY A 771 11.19 1.11 3.94
N THR A 772 10.22 1.10 4.86
CA THR A 772 10.01 2.24 5.78
C THR A 772 10.69 1.90 7.11
N TYR A 773 11.54 2.81 7.61
CA TYR A 773 12.37 2.57 8.79
C TYR A 773 11.91 3.36 10.01
N ASP A 774 11.37 2.64 10.98
CA ASP A 774 11.20 3.08 12.36
C ASP A 774 12.20 2.29 13.22
N PHE A 775 12.93 2.96 14.12
CA PHE A 775 14.03 2.35 14.89
C PHE A 775 13.62 2.03 16.32
N ASN A 776 13.79 0.78 16.72
CA ASN A 776 13.60 0.38 18.11
C ASN A 776 14.68 1.00 19.04
N ALA A 777 14.50 0.87 20.35
CA ALA A 777 15.42 1.42 21.35
C ALA A 777 16.89 0.94 21.19
N LYS A 778 17.14 -0.20 20.53
CA LYS A 778 18.48 -0.76 20.28
C LYS A 778 19.12 -0.25 18.98
N GLY A 779 18.33 0.28 18.03
CA GLY A 779 18.78 0.69 16.69
C GLY A 779 18.49 -0.34 15.57
N ASP A 780 17.74 -1.40 15.87
CA ASP A 780 17.20 -2.30 14.85
C ASP A 780 15.88 -1.72 14.29
N PRO A 781 15.52 -1.98 13.01
CA PRO A 781 14.24 -1.55 12.48
C PRO A 781 13.09 -2.33 13.15
N THR A 782 11.95 -1.69 13.42
CA THR A 782 10.83 -2.35 14.14
C THR A 782 10.17 -3.48 13.35
N VAL A 783 10.34 -3.50 12.03
CA VAL A 783 10.10 -4.65 11.15
C VAL A 783 11.25 -4.73 10.14
N ALA A 784 11.76 -5.95 9.88
CA ALA A 784 12.73 -6.21 8.82
C ALA A 784 12.18 -7.21 7.81
N THR A 785 12.56 -7.05 6.53
CA THR A 785 12.20 -8.01 5.48
C THR A 785 13.30 -9.07 5.34
N TYR A 786 12.90 -10.33 5.28
CA TYR A 786 13.74 -11.49 5.00
C TYR A 786 13.20 -12.19 3.76
N PHE A 787 14.08 -12.70 2.92
CA PHE A 787 13.73 -13.38 1.69
C PHE A 787 14.38 -14.76 1.66
N VAL A 788 13.77 -15.70 0.95
CA VAL A 788 14.42 -16.93 0.49
C VAL A 788 14.47 -16.88 -1.02
N LEU A 789 15.67 -16.98 -1.59
CA LEU A 789 15.87 -17.11 -3.04
C LEU A 789 16.51 -18.43 -3.39
N LYS A 790 16.35 -18.81 -4.66
CA LYS A 790 16.97 -19.97 -5.29
C LYS A 790 17.81 -19.52 -6.48
N VAL A 791 19.08 -19.92 -6.48
CA VAL A 791 20.09 -19.55 -7.47
C VAL A 791 19.75 -20.14 -8.84
N ASN A 792 19.86 -19.29 -9.86
CA ASN A 792 19.85 -19.63 -11.27
C ASN A 792 21.24 -19.38 -11.82
N ALA A 793 22.03 -20.43 -12.04
CA ALA A 793 23.42 -20.30 -12.48
C ALA A 793 23.56 -19.84 -13.95
N ALA A 794 22.46 -19.82 -14.72
CA ALA A 794 22.46 -19.35 -16.10
C ALA A 794 22.21 -17.82 -16.22
N ASP A 795 21.49 -17.21 -15.27
CA ASP A 795 21.34 -15.76 -15.12
C ASP A 795 20.98 -15.42 -13.67
N TRP A 796 21.91 -14.79 -12.94
CA TRP A 796 21.73 -14.36 -11.54
C TRP A 796 20.51 -13.43 -11.35
N ASN A 797 20.17 -12.64 -12.37
CA ASN A 797 19.03 -11.73 -12.34
C ASN A 797 17.68 -12.46 -12.44
N GLN A 798 17.72 -13.77 -12.69
CA GLN A 798 16.58 -14.69 -12.71
C GLN A 798 16.65 -15.68 -11.52
N ASN A 799 17.33 -15.33 -10.43
CA ASN A 799 17.19 -16.03 -9.14
C ASN A 799 15.71 -16.00 -8.71
N GLU A 800 15.17 -17.17 -8.40
CA GLU A 800 13.75 -17.36 -8.12
C GLU A 800 13.43 -16.94 -6.68
N LEU A 801 12.51 -15.99 -6.49
CA LEU A 801 12.01 -15.63 -5.16
C LEU A 801 11.05 -16.72 -4.67
N ILE A 802 11.45 -17.44 -3.61
CA ILE A 802 10.67 -18.52 -3.02
C ILE A 802 9.79 -18.03 -1.87
N SER A 803 10.28 -17.09 -1.05
CA SER A 803 9.52 -16.53 0.07
C SER A 803 9.96 -15.11 0.41
N ARG A 804 9.02 -14.30 0.89
CA ARG A 804 9.23 -12.95 1.46
C ARG A 804 8.49 -12.90 2.80
N LEU A 805 9.20 -12.55 3.86
CA LEU A 805 8.72 -12.51 5.24
C LEU A 805 9.03 -11.16 5.86
N GLU A 806 8.08 -10.56 6.56
CA GLU A 806 8.28 -9.30 7.28
C GLU A 806 8.14 -9.56 8.78
N ILE A 807 9.26 -9.46 9.51
CA ILE A 807 9.40 -9.98 10.88
C ILE A 807 10.02 -8.90 11.78
N ALA A 808 9.38 -8.64 12.92
CA ALA A 808 9.90 -7.74 13.95
C ALA A 808 11.11 -8.36 14.69
N PRO A 809 12.13 -7.58 15.09
CA PRO A 809 13.29 -8.10 15.78
C PRO A 809 12.94 -8.57 17.22
N PRO A 810 13.66 -9.57 17.75
CA PRO A 810 13.55 -9.97 19.16
C PRO A 810 13.75 -8.79 20.12
N GLN A 811 12.92 -8.74 21.17
CA GLN A 811 12.88 -7.66 22.16
C GLN A 811 13.80 -7.93 23.35
#